data_AF-A0A7Y4MNZ2-F1
#
_entry.id   AF-A0A7Y4MNZ2-F1
#
_cell.length_a   1.000
_cell.length_b   1.000
_cell.length_c   1.000
_cell.angle_alpha   90.00
_cell.angle_beta   90.00
_cell.angle_gamma   90.00
#
_symmetry.space_group_name_H-M   'P 1'
#
loop_
_entity.id
_entity.type
_entity.pdbx_description
1 polymer ?
#
loop_
_entity_poly.entity_id
_entity_poly.type
_entity_poly.pdbx_seq_one_letter_code
_entity_poly.pdbx_strand_id
1 'polypeptide(L)'
;MPKILLRACAVVLLAASSTAQAQAVPPAPSEAEDASTPANPVPADASPDAPAAPPQAEPGEVPASAVTEDVPAVSPEAPPVPPNGGAFAKDTALVPEGTPFLPLHIEDPAQARALAEETERSAPALVVSGGISLGAYQAGFLSTLVRFWSVAQREGAQADLGNPAPRVWTGASAGAVNALLGGLASCDTAFAQPTWSPEQSLFWTVWIDQLDLGRLLPEERNEPPQGTHLFSEPHMQDTLQLILKKAQTTRFKEDCSFAYGITVTNLRGREVPFGEGGPDAQFKLKRVTEKLVVQVMTQGEGKLTARLPFMEGAASASFPHIGVKPKEFAYYPALGAQPTGDGGHEVSLSNLLLTPQASGAFPLAFPPVPVEVSFFNQTQWGPLESLKLIDGGVLNNNPVDLAVRLGSRWVERSTSGETTLNRERFPVVYLDQDAVAWDWASAPERPDRSRSPLDEAYFQYLGNVLNAARDSAVLNTLEHDINLSGRIQIPRRTSVLPSEFQFAMMGFFDRRFREHDFYRGMQDAIRFLSTQLTSTRAVDLLVPRTGKERLKDRELRVLNVLGIDSPGFRCVVGNDCATTPQLGRLRQATDALTRRAEAGQLQKGRVDDLLSVLGDVGYQYSEGVMEELEATGTREDLIPVRQRVGTAFHSLVTQQRGNLKIPLRPAGAAFLDEWLTYSKPHHVWTLSAMRQRGVGVGVELPFLASEQGREDYTYSRNEWRFGAVLSGLGVRDMDQLVPNDTRIRWASLGLYIDCVSDMDGFSGAIPFLDLGPYARWRAGLGVSAGYLSHPNEWALTVPEARLGVDLAEMVGVRLTMPVYLFKKTEGERRLIRGTPKYFKELGLGIEFLLTRW
;
A
#
# COMPACT_ATOMS: atom_id res chain seq x y z
N MET A 1 19.41 12.97 30.23
CA MET A 1 18.56 12.13 31.10
C MET A 1 17.34 12.95 31.53
N PRO A 2 16.10 12.50 31.24
CA PRO A 2 14.88 13.17 31.72
C PRO A 2 14.67 12.93 33.21
N LYS A 3 14.14 13.93 33.95
CA LYS A 3 13.87 13.83 35.39
C LYS A 3 12.76 12.83 35.76
N ILE A 4 12.01 12.33 34.77
CA ILE A 4 10.87 11.42 34.95
C ILE A 4 11.34 9.99 35.27
N LEU A 5 12.32 9.43 34.55
CA LEU A 5 12.88 8.10 34.84
C LEU A 5 13.42 7.98 36.28
N LEU A 6 14.09 9.03 36.75
CA LEU A 6 14.63 9.11 38.11
C LEU A 6 13.53 9.06 39.19
N ARG A 7 12.32 9.56 38.90
CA ARG A 7 11.16 9.44 39.79
C ARG A 7 10.60 8.01 39.80
N ALA A 8 10.50 7.36 38.64
CA ALA A 8 10.03 5.97 38.56
C ALA A 8 10.92 5.01 39.39
N CYS A 9 12.25 5.10 39.24
CA CYS A 9 13.18 4.31 40.04
C CYS A 9 13.10 4.62 41.55
N ALA A 10 12.89 5.89 41.93
CA ALA A 10 12.76 6.29 43.33
C ALA A 10 11.49 5.75 44.00
N VAL A 11 10.35 5.70 43.28
CA VAL A 11 9.10 5.14 43.81
C VAL A 11 9.22 3.64 44.12
N VAL A 12 9.87 2.87 43.23
CA VAL A 12 10.12 1.43 43.44
C VAL A 12 11.06 1.19 44.63
N LEU A 13 12.09 2.03 44.81
CA LEU A 13 13.00 1.96 45.96
C LEU A 13 12.31 2.30 47.29
N LEU A 14 11.39 3.26 47.30
CA LEU A 14 10.61 3.62 48.50
C LEU A 14 9.62 2.52 48.88
N ALA A 15 8.90 1.94 47.92
CA ALA A 15 7.96 0.84 48.16
C ALA A 15 8.63 -0.39 48.82
N ALA A 16 9.90 -0.67 48.50
CA ALA A 16 10.66 -1.79 49.07
C ALA A 16 11.16 -1.56 50.52
N SER A 17 10.85 -0.42 51.15
CA SER A 17 11.45 -0.02 52.45
C SER A 17 10.46 0.17 53.61
N SER A 18 9.15 0.03 53.36
CA SER A 18 8.09 0.42 54.32
C SER A 18 7.65 -0.68 55.30
N THR A 19 8.02 -1.95 55.11
CA THR A 19 7.52 -3.09 55.90
C THR A 19 8.29 -3.35 57.20
N ALA A 20 8.70 -2.30 57.94
CA ALA A 20 9.44 -2.46 59.19
C ALA A 20 9.37 -1.28 60.20
N GLN A 21 8.19 -0.80 60.62
CA GLN A 21 8.04 -0.21 61.97
C GLN A 21 6.59 0.00 62.45
N ALA A 22 6.34 -0.45 63.68
CA ALA A 22 5.26 -0.09 64.60
C ALA A 22 5.87 -0.16 66.03
N GLN A 23 5.45 0.58 67.05
CA GLN A 23 4.33 1.53 67.22
C GLN A 23 4.64 2.46 68.41
N ALA A 24 4.42 3.78 68.33
CA ALA A 24 4.37 4.71 69.50
C ALA A 24 3.74 6.07 69.12
N VAL A 25 2.80 6.60 69.93
CA VAL A 25 1.92 7.75 69.64
C VAL A 25 1.32 8.29 70.96
N PRO A 26 1.02 9.60 71.20
CA PRO A 26 1.61 10.88 70.75
C PRO A 26 2.09 11.70 72.01
N PRO A 27 1.96 13.05 72.22
CA PRO A 27 0.92 14.04 71.83
C PRO A 27 1.40 15.27 71.02
N ALA A 28 0.44 16.12 70.61
CA ALA A 28 0.60 17.45 69.99
C ALA A 28 0.48 18.58 71.08
N PRO A 29 0.38 19.92 70.82
CA PRO A 29 -0.21 20.65 69.67
C PRO A 29 0.56 21.93 69.20
N SER A 30 -0.17 22.87 68.54
CA SER A 30 0.14 24.28 68.18
C SER A 30 1.28 24.56 67.18
N GLU A 31 1.34 25.66 66.40
CA GLU A 31 0.40 26.72 65.95
C GLU A 31 0.98 27.34 64.64
N ALA A 32 0.19 27.61 63.59
CA ALA A 32 -0.35 28.93 63.15
C ALA A 32 0.53 29.71 62.13
N GLU A 33 -0.10 30.74 61.52
CA GLU A 33 0.44 31.79 60.61
C GLU A 33 0.97 31.41 59.20
N ASP A 34 1.10 32.36 58.25
CA ASP A 34 0.03 33.12 57.56
C ASP A 34 0.54 33.67 56.18
N ALA A 35 -0.37 34.23 55.39
CA ALA A 35 -0.23 35.31 54.39
C ALA A 35 1.07 35.47 53.56
N SER A 36 0.91 35.48 52.22
CA SER A 36 0.78 36.77 51.49
C SER A 36 0.72 36.67 49.95
N THR A 37 -0.30 37.32 49.39
CA THR A 37 -0.30 38.03 48.09
C THR A 37 -0.55 39.52 48.42
N PRO A 38 -0.20 40.54 47.58
CA PRO A 38 -0.97 40.82 46.35
C PRO A 38 -0.25 41.65 45.24
N ALA A 39 -1.06 42.13 44.27
CA ALA A 39 -0.95 43.41 43.51
C ALA A 39 -0.23 43.47 42.13
N ASN A 40 -1.05 43.54 41.07
CA ASN A 40 -0.83 44.34 39.84
C ASN A 40 -1.32 45.80 40.09
N PRO A 41 -0.88 46.83 39.32
CA PRO A 41 -1.69 47.42 38.21
C PRO A 41 -0.84 48.02 37.01
N VAL A 42 -1.18 47.94 35.69
CA VAL A 42 -2.18 48.67 34.83
C VAL A 42 -1.74 50.12 34.44
N PRO A 43 -2.02 50.75 33.25
CA PRO A 43 -2.44 50.31 31.88
C PRO A 43 -1.88 51.18 30.67
N ALA A 44 -2.67 51.33 29.58
CA ALA A 44 -2.72 52.40 28.53
C ALA A 44 -1.74 52.27 27.31
N ASP A 45 -2.08 52.60 26.05
CA ASP A 45 -3.34 52.96 25.32
C ASP A 45 -3.06 52.96 23.77
N ALA A 46 -3.92 53.18 22.74
CA ALA A 46 -5.35 53.53 22.55
C ALA A 46 -5.84 53.09 21.12
N SER A 47 -7.00 53.60 20.64
CA SER A 47 -7.57 53.52 19.25
C SER A 47 -7.67 54.96 18.63
N PRO A 48 -8.49 55.35 17.60
CA PRO A 48 -9.45 54.66 16.70
C PRO A 48 -9.44 55.09 15.19
N ASP A 49 -10.33 54.54 14.34
CA ASP A 49 -11.42 55.25 13.60
C ASP A 49 -12.02 54.51 12.36
N ALA A 50 -13.18 55.00 11.88
CA ALA A 50 -14.02 54.50 10.76
C ALA A 50 -14.58 55.73 9.94
N PRO A 51 -15.71 55.76 9.17
CA PRO A 51 -16.72 54.75 8.74
C PRO A 51 -17.23 54.90 7.26
N ALA A 52 -18.42 54.33 6.95
CA ALA A 52 -19.51 54.83 6.03
C ALA A 52 -19.99 53.94 4.84
N ALA A 53 -21.27 54.13 4.45
CA ALA A 53 -22.05 53.49 3.37
C ALA A 53 -23.38 54.31 3.13
N PRO A 54 -24.47 53.76 2.55
CA PRO A 54 -24.82 53.39 1.15
C PRO A 54 -25.70 54.49 0.44
N PRO A 55 -26.48 54.26 -0.67
CA PRO A 55 -27.87 53.70 -0.56
C PRO A 55 -28.56 53.01 -1.79
N GLN A 56 -29.58 52.17 -1.49
CA GLN A 56 -30.90 51.85 -2.12
C GLN A 56 -31.29 52.17 -3.60
N ALA A 57 -32.04 51.24 -4.26
CA ALA A 57 -33.47 51.39 -4.71
C ALA A 57 -34.02 50.22 -5.60
N GLU A 58 -35.35 49.99 -5.60
CA GLU A 58 -36.18 49.12 -6.49
C GLU A 58 -37.17 49.99 -7.33
N PRO A 59 -38.28 49.55 -8.01
CA PRO A 59 -38.86 48.22 -8.33
C PRO A 59 -39.41 48.06 -9.80
N GLY A 60 -40.20 47.01 -10.09
CA GLY A 60 -40.99 46.86 -11.35
C GLY A 60 -41.91 45.61 -11.39
N GLU A 61 -43.08 45.67 -12.06
CA GLU A 61 -44.20 44.72 -11.89
C GLU A 61 -44.59 43.82 -13.11
N VAL A 62 -45.31 42.74 -12.74
CA VAL A 62 -46.16 41.73 -13.45
C VAL A 62 -47.36 42.39 -14.21
N PRO A 63 -48.10 41.84 -15.22
CA PRO A 63 -48.55 40.43 -15.45
C PRO A 63 -48.65 39.86 -16.91
N ALA A 64 -49.22 38.63 -17.01
CA ALA A 64 -50.06 38.05 -18.09
C ALA A 64 -49.37 37.36 -19.31
N SER A 65 -49.95 36.30 -19.92
CA SER A 65 -51.02 35.35 -19.48
C SER A 65 -51.07 34.08 -20.36
N ALA A 66 -51.54 32.98 -19.78
CA ALA A 66 -51.99 31.68 -20.34
C ALA A 66 -52.07 31.44 -21.87
N VAL A 67 -51.66 30.22 -22.28
CA VAL A 67 -52.54 29.20 -22.91
C VAL A 67 -52.05 27.80 -22.46
N THR A 68 -52.97 26.86 -22.28
CA THR A 68 -52.74 25.44 -21.98
C THR A 68 -53.07 24.56 -23.19
N GLU A 69 -52.26 23.55 -23.48
CA GLU A 69 -52.69 22.35 -24.21
C GLU A 69 -52.16 21.09 -23.52
N ASP A 70 -53.02 20.09 -23.37
CA ASP A 70 -52.73 18.85 -22.66
C ASP A 70 -52.04 17.81 -23.55
N VAL A 71 -51.02 17.15 -23.01
CA VAL A 71 -50.50 15.87 -23.53
C VAL A 71 -50.41 14.90 -22.35
N PRO A 72 -51.03 13.71 -22.41
CA PRO A 72 -51.23 12.87 -21.23
C PRO A 72 -49.92 12.25 -20.73
N ALA A 73 -49.66 12.40 -19.43
CA ALA A 73 -48.53 11.76 -18.77
C ALA A 73 -48.74 10.24 -18.65
N VAL A 74 -47.80 9.46 -19.21
CA VAL A 74 -47.71 8.02 -19.00
C VAL A 74 -46.66 7.74 -17.92
N SER A 75 -47.11 7.51 -16.69
CA SER A 75 -46.24 7.15 -15.57
C SER A 75 -45.96 5.64 -15.54
N PRO A 76 -44.69 5.21 -15.59
CA PRO A 76 -44.26 3.97 -14.95
C PRO A 76 -43.87 4.29 -13.50
N GLU A 77 -44.81 4.14 -12.56
CA GLU A 77 -44.57 4.42 -11.14
C GLU A 77 -43.72 3.32 -10.48
N ALA A 78 -42.39 3.45 -10.62
CA ALA A 78 -41.44 2.68 -9.82
C ALA A 78 -41.49 3.17 -8.35
N PRO A 79 -41.46 2.26 -7.35
CA PRO A 79 -41.63 2.65 -5.96
C PRO A 79 -40.47 3.53 -5.46
N PRO A 80 -40.73 4.62 -4.72
CA PRO A 80 -39.69 5.53 -4.25
C PRO A 80 -38.82 4.85 -3.18
N VAL A 81 -37.53 4.72 -3.46
CA VAL A 81 -36.52 4.26 -2.49
C VAL A 81 -36.42 5.28 -1.34
N PRO A 82 -36.53 4.87 -0.06
CA PRO A 82 -36.54 5.81 1.07
C PRO A 82 -35.20 6.53 1.24
N PRO A 83 -35.19 7.82 1.62
CA PRO A 83 -34.01 8.69 1.57
C PRO A 83 -33.02 8.51 2.74
N ASN A 84 -32.67 7.26 3.10
CA ASN A 84 -31.89 6.93 4.30
C ASN A 84 -30.38 6.78 4.05
N GLY A 85 -29.67 7.91 3.87
CA GLY A 85 -28.24 8.01 4.18
C GLY A 85 -27.23 7.26 3.29
N GLY A 86 -27.63 6.73 2.13
CA GLY A 86 -26.70 6.20 1.12
C GLY A 86 -25.70 7.25 0.58
N ALA A 87 -24.68 6.81 -0.15
CA ALA A 87 -23.55 7.66 -0.56
C ALA A 87 -24.00 8.92 -1.35
N PHE A 88 -24.92 8.74 -2.31
CA PHE A 88 -25.49 9.84 -3.10
C PHE A 88 -26.41 10.78 -2.29
N ALA A 89 -26.75 10.48 -1.03
CA ALA A 89 -27.81 11.19 -0.31
C ALA A 89 -27.45 12.62 0.15
N LYS A 90 -26.16 12.97 0.18
CA LYS A 90 -25.66 14.24 0.74
C LYS A 90 -25.45 15.35 -0.28
N ASP A 91 -25.29 15.02 -1.56
CA ASP A 91 -24.86 15.99 -2.57
C ASP A 91 -26.04 16.76 -3.18
N THR A 92 -26.12 18.04 -2.83
CA THR A 92 -27.13 18.97 -3.34
C THR A 92 -26.59 19.93 -4.39
N ALA A 93 -25.31 19.79 -4.78
CA ALA A 93 -24.73 20.61 -5.83
C ALA A 93 -25.47 20.38 -7.16
N LEU A 94 -25.50 21.42 -7.99
CA LEU A 94 -25.92 21.27 -9.38
C LEU A 94 -24.87 20.44 -10.13
N VAL A 95 -25.32 19.65 -11.10
CA VAL A 95 -24.45 18.98 -12.07
C VAL A 95 -23.55 20.04 -12.72
N PRO A 96 -22.21 19.89 -12.69
CA PRO A 96 -21.31 20.86 -13.30
C PRO A 96 -21.63 21.07 -14.78
N GLU A 97 -21.46 22.30 -15.27
CA GLU A 97 -21.39 22.53 -16.70
C GLU A 97 -20.21 21.72 -17.26
N GLY A 98 -20.49 20.90 -18.27
CA GLY A 98 -19.61 19.80 -18.68
C GLY A 98 -18.21 20.27 -19.12
N THR A 99 -17.21 19.41 -18.90
CA THR A 99 -15.77 19.70 -19.05
C THR A 99 -15.43 20.43 -20.36
N PRO A 100 -15.16 21.75 -20.35
CA PRO A 100 -14.91 22.48 -21.58
C PRO A 100 -13.48 22.23 -22.06
N PHE A 101 -13.27 21.20 -22.89
CA PHE A 101 -11.99 20.96 -23.57
C PHE A 101 -11.75 22.03 -24.65
N LEU A 102 -11.48 23.26 -24.25
CA LEU A 102 -11.14 24.37 -25.15
C LEU A 102 -9.63 24.35 -25.44
N PRO A 103 -9.19 24.04 -26.67
CA PRO A 103 -7.76 23.95 -26.98
C PRO A 103 -7.14 25.35 -27.06
N LEU A 104 -6.34 25.72 -26.04
CA LEU A 104 -5.81 27.07 -25.79
C LEU A 104 -4.91 27.68 -26.88
N HIS A 105 -4.63 26.94 -27.96
CA HIS A 105 -3.73 27.31 -29.06
C HIS A 105 -4.46 27.50 -30.40
N ILE A 106 -5.79 27.38 -30.43
CA ILE A 106 -6.59 27.62 -31.64
C ILE A 106 -7.10 29.05 -31.59
N GLU A 107 -6.68 29.88 -32.55
CA GLU A 107 -6.98 31.33 -32.58
C GLU A 107 -8.46 31.64 -32.82
N ASP A 108 -9.20 30.73 -33.46
CA ASP A 108 -10.66 30.83 -33.63
C ASP A 108 -11.42 30.07 -32.52
N PRO A 109 -12.18 30.76 -31.65
CA PRO A 109 -13.03 30.12 -30.65
C PRO A 109 -14.09 29.17 -31.22
N ALA A 110 -14.55 29.37 -32.47
CA ALA A 110 -15.53 28.50 -33.11
C ALA A 110 -14.92 27.16 -33.51
N GLN A 111 -13.76 27.17 -34.19
CA GLN A 111 -12.96 25.97 -34.47
C GLN A 111 -12.51 25.27 -33.18
N ALA A 112 -12.07 26.03 -32.17
CA ALA A 112 -11.69 25.50 -30.86
C ALA A 112 -12.83 24.71 -30.21
N ARG A 113 -14.06 25.25 -30.26
CA ARG A 113 -15.27 24.59 -29.76
C ARG A 113 -15.73 23.42 -30.61
N ALA A 114 -15.74 23.52 -31.94
CA ALA A 114 -16.14 22.43 -32.81
C ALA A 114 -15.27 21.18 -32.58
N LEU A 115 -13.96 21.39 -32.42
CA LEU A 115 -13.00 20.33 -32.14
C LEU A 115 -13.04 19.85 -30.68
N ALA A 116 -13.51 20.67 -29.73
CA ALA A 116 -13.88 20.23 -28.39
C ALA A 116 -15.00 19.17 -28.48
N GLU A 117 -16.12 19.56 -29.11
CA GLU A 117 -17.30 18.71 -29.26
C GLU A 117 -17.01 17.43 -30.07
N GLU A 118 -16.10 17.45 -31.04
CA GLU A 118 -15.64 16.25 -31.77
C GLU A 118 -14.79 15.32 -30.88
N THR A 119 -13.91 15.89 -30.05
CA THR A 119 -13.11 15.11 -29.10
C THR A 119 -14.01 14.45 -28.06
N GLU A 120 -15.03 15.14 -27.57
CA GLU A 120 -16.04 14.58 -26.64
C GLU A 120 -16.91 13.50 -27.28
N ARG A 121 -17.12 13.53 -28.60
CA ARG A 121 -17.84 12.47 -29.34
C ARG A 121 -16.97 11.23 -29.59
N SER A 122 -15.65 11.33 -29.46
CA SER A 122 -14.71 10.22 -29.73
C SER A 122 -14.63 9.22 -28.57
N ALA A 123 -14.47 7.94 -28.90
CA ALA A 123 -14.22 6.87 -27.94
C ALA A 123 -12.90 7.11 -27.18
N PRO A 124 -12.87 6.97 -25.84
CA PRO A 124 -11.69 7.32 -25.05
C PRO A 124 -10.58 6.26 -25.12
N ALA A 125 -9.36 6.66 -24.77
CA ALA A 125 -8.26 5.77 -24.40
C ALA A 125 -8.16 5.66 -22.87
N LEU A 126 -7.86 4.46 -22.38
CA LEU A 126 -7.83 4.13 -20.95
C LEU A 126 -6.39 3.88 -20.47
N VAL A 127 -6.03 4.54 -19.38
CA VAL A 127 -4.74 4.41 -18.68
C VAL A 127 -5.03 4.06 -17.23
N VAL A 128 -4.42 3.00 -16.72
CA VAL A 128 -4.63 2.51 -15.35
C VAL A 128 -3.28 2.42 -14.64
N SER A 129 -3.07 3.19 -13.57
CA SER A 129 -1.80 3.16 -12.84
C SER A 129 -1.63 1.87 -12.03
N GLY A 130 -0.39 1.51 -11.69
CA GLY A 130 -0.12 0.37 -10.80
C GLY A 130 -0.43 0.69 -9.35
N GLY A 131 -1.15 -0.20 -8.66
CA GLY A 131 -1.69 0.08 -7.32
C GLY A 131 -1.88 -1.10 -6.37
N ILE A 132 -1.13 -2.20 -6.55
CA ILE A 132 -1.10 -3.34 -5.61
C ILE A 132 -2.54 -3.85 -5.31
N SER A 133 -3.05 -3.80 -4.07
CA SER A 133 -4.41 -4.29 -3.75
C SER A 133 -5.53 -3.28 -4.06
N LEU A 134 -5.20 -1.99 -4.28
CA LEU A 134 -6.13 -0.99 -4.84
C LEU A 134 -6.51 -1.28 -6.29
N GLY A 135 -5.91 -2.29 -6.91
CA GLY A 135 -6.43 -2.92 -8.12
C GLY A 135 -7.88 -3.39 -7.98
N ALA A 136 -8.37 -3.72 -6.77
CA ALA A 136 -9.78 -4.03 -6.53
C ALA A 136 -10.72 -2.83 -6.75
N TYR A 137 -10.34 -1.64 -6.24
CA TYR A 137 -11.06 -0.38 -6.52
C TYR A 137 -11.06 -0.04 -8.01
N GLN A 138 -9.90 -0.15 -8.67
CA GLN A 138 -9.78 0.05 -10.11
C GLN A 138 -10.67 -0.92 -10.90
N ALA A 139 -10.75 -2.18 -10.50
CA ALA A 139 -11.57 -3.20 -11.13
C ALA A 139 -13.06 -2.87 -11.05
N GLY A 140 -13.54 -2.42 -9.88
CA GLY A 140 -14.92 -1.96 -9.70
C GLY A 140 -15.25 -0.73 -10.57
N PHE A 141 -14.35 0.26 -10.59
CA PHE A 141 -14.48 1.45 -11.41
C PHE A 141 -14.56 1.13 -12.91
N LEU A 142 -13.60 0.34 -13.42
CA LEU A 142 -13.54 -0.01 -14.84
C LEU A 142 -14.67 -0.94 -15.27
N SER A 143 -15.08 -1.90 -14.42
CA SER A 143 -16.24 -2.75 -14.73
C SER A 143 -17.52 -1.93 -14.95
N THR A 144 -17.69 -0.83 -14.19
CA THR A 144 -18.84 0.07 -14.30
C THR A 144 -18.78 0.94 -15.55
N LEU A 145 -17.60 1.43 -15.96
CA LEU A 145 -17.46 2.15 -17.24
C LEU A 145 -17.65 1.23 -18.45
N VAL A 146 -17.14 -0.01 -18.40
CA VAL A 146 -17.35 -1.02 -19.46
C VAL A 146 -18.82 -1.44 -19.56
N ARG A 147 -19.51 -1.56 -18.42
CA ARG A 147 -20.96 -1.74 -18.34
C ARG A 147 -21.70 -0.57 -18.98
N PHE A 148 -21.32 0.66 -18.65
CA PHE A 148 -21.87 1.88 -19.24
C PHE A 148 -21.73 1.90 -20.77
N TRP A 149 -20.53 1.72 -21.31
CA TRP A 149 -20.31 1.74 -22.77
C TRP A 149 -21.00 0.57 -23.48
N SER A 150 -21.14 -0.59 -22.85
CA SER A 150 -21.86 -1.74 -23.44
C SER A 150 -23.39 -1.54 -23.45
N VAL A 151 -23.96 -0.84 -22.48
CA VAL A 151 -25.36 -0.38 -22.54
C VAL A 151 -25.51 0.74 -23.59
N ALA A 152 -24.57 1.68 -23.67
CA ALA A 152 -24.61 2.75 -24.65
C ALA A 152 -24.54 2.22 -26.10
N GLN A 153 -23.70 1.22 -26.34
CA GLN A 153 -23.62 0.51 -27.62
C GLN A 153 -24.94 -0.19 -27.99
N ARG A 154 -25.67 -0.73 -27.00
CA ARG A 154 -26.96 -1.41 -27.22
C ARG A 154 -28.06 -0.44 -27.62
N GLU A 155 -28.28 0.62 -26.85
CA GLU A 155 -29.32 1.62 -27.13
C GLU A 155 -28.95 2.48 -28.35
N GLY A 156 -27.67 2.86 -28.46
CA GLY A 156 -27.12 3.70 -29.52
C GLY A 156 -27.10 3.08 -30.91
N ALA A 157 -27.37 1.77 -31.03
CA ALA A 157 -27.48 1.07 -32.31
C ALA A 157 -28.63 1.62 -33.20
N GLN A 158 -29.66 2.23 -32.61
CA GLN A 158 -30.74 2.90 -33.35
C GLN A 158 -30.53 4.41 -33.52
N ALA A 159 -29.57 5.00 -32.79
CA ALA A 159 -29.28 6.44 -32.76
C ALA A 159 -27.96 6.81 -33.46
N ASP A 160 -27.45 5.90 -34.29
CA ASP A 160 -26.20 6.01 -35.06
C ASP A 160 -24.97 6.42 -34.21
N LEU A 161 -24.88 5.91 -32.97
CA LEU A 161 -23.82 6.25 -32.02
C LEU A 161 -22.43 5.70 -32.44
N GLY A 162 -22.41 4.72 -33.34
CA GLY A 162 -21.26 3.85 -33.52
C GLY A 162 -21.01 2.96 -32.28
N ASN A 163 -19.76 2.54 -32.10
CA ASN A 163 -19.33 1.78 -30.93
C ASN A 163 -18.48 2.67 -30.00
N PRO A 164 -19.00 3.11 -28.84
CA PRO A 164 -18.31 4.04 -27.93
C PRO A 164 -17.26 3.37 -27.03
N ALA A 165 -17.03 2.06 -27.14
CA ALA A 165 -16.11 1.34 -26.27
C ALA A 165 -14.63 1.71 -26.52
N PRO A 166 -13.79 1.80 -25.48
CA PRO A 166 -12.39 2.19 -25.62
C PRO A 166 -11.57 1.29 -26.55
N ARG A 167 -10.86 1.91 -27.49
CA ARG A 167 -9.98 1.21 -28.45
C ARG A 167 -8.58 0.94 -27.90
N VAL A 168 -8.19 1.62 -26.83
CA VAL A 168 -6.84 1.58 -26.26
C VAL A 168 -6.92 1.37 -24.77
N TRP A 169 -6.26 0.33 -24.28
CA TRP A 169 -6.15 -0.01 -22.87
C TRP A 169 -4.68 -0.12 -22.50
N THR A 170 -4.25 0.63 -21.49
CA THR A 170 -2.87 0.58 -21.00
C THR A 170 -2.78 0.57 -19.48
N GLY A 171 -1.73 -0.07 -18.96
CA GLY A 171 -1.47 -0.06 -17.53
C GLY A 171 -0.13 -0.67 -17.13
N ALA A 172 0.20 -0.49 -15.85
CA ALA A 172 1.39 -1.04 -15.20
C ALA A 172 0.98 -1.83 -13.95
N SER A 173 1.68 -2.90 -13.61
CA SER A 173 1.41 -3.72 -12.40
C SER A 173 -0.08 -4.13 -12.29
N ALA A 174 -0.76 -3.87 -11.18
CA ALA A 174 -2.20 -4.08 -11.01
C ALA A 174 -3.04 -3.43 -12.13
N GLY A 175 -2.62 -2.25 -12.60
CA GLY A 175 -3.23 -1.55 -13.73
C GLY A 175 -3.07 -2.29 -15.06
N ALA A 176 -1.99 -3.05 -15.26
CA ALA A 176 -1.81 -3.89 -16.46
C ALA A 176 -2.82 -5.05 -16.49
N VAL A 177 -3.09 -5.68 -15.35
CA VAL A 177 -4.15 -6.68 -15.19
C VAL A 177 -5.51 -6.04 -15.51
N ASN A 178 -5.81 -4.91 -14.87
CA ASN A 178 -7.08 -4.21 -15.03
C ASN A 178 -7.33 -3.65 -16.44
N ALA A 179 -6.28 -3.20 -17.13
CA ALA A 179 -6.36 -2.78 -18.53
C ALA A 179 -6.71 -3.95 -19.47
N LEU A 180 -6.14 -5.15 -19.22
CA LEU A 180 -6.51 -6.34 -19.99
C LEU A 180 -7.96 -6.76 -19.71
N LEU A 181 -8.36 -6.79 -18.43
CA LEU A 181 -9.71 -7.14 -18.03
C LEU A 181 -10.75 -6.16 -18.59
N GLY A 182 -10.45 -4.85 -18.65
CA GLY A 182 -11.32 -3.85 -19.25
C GLY A 182 -11.49 -3.99 -20.75
N GLY A 183 -10.42 -4.31 -21.48
CA GLY A 183 -10.52 -4.63 -22.91
C GLY A 183 -11.33 -5.89 -23.18
N LEU A 184 -11.05 -6.99 -22.44
CA LEU A 184 -11.81 -8.24 -22.56
C LEU A 184 -13.29 -8.06 -22.21
N ALA A 185 -13.60 -7.37 -21.11
CA ALA A 185 -14.97 -7.08 -20.71
C ALA A 185 -15.71 -6.16 -21.71
N SER A 186 -14.99 -5.28 -22.42
CA SER A 186 -15.57 -4.45 -23.49
C SER A 186 -16.05 -5.29 -24.68
N CYS A 187 -15.48 -6.47 -24.86
CA CYS A 187 -15.95 -7.48 -25.81
C CYS A 187 -17.03 -8.41 -25.25
N ASP A 188 -17.28 -8.47 -23.94
CA ASP A 188 -18.19 -9.45 -23.34
C ASP A 188 -19.67 -9.08 -23.54
N THR A 189 -20.50 -10.05 -23.95
CA THR A 189 -21.95 -9.84 -24.13
C THR A 189 -22.73 -9.80 -22.81
N ALA A 190 -22.15 -10.27 -21.69
CA ALA A 190 -22.76 -10.16 -20.37
C ALA A 190 -22.91 -8.68 -19.93
N PHE A 191 -21.94 -7.83 -20.27
CA PHE A 191 -21.96 -6.40 -19.96
C PHE A 191 -23.03 -5.61 -20.74
N ALA A 192 -23.67 -6.22 -21.76
CA ALA A 192 -24.76 -5.60 -22.54
C ALA A 192 -26.17 -6.05 -22.12
N GLN A 193 -26.33 -6.94 -21.13
CA GLN A 193 -27.65 -7.45 -20.70
C GLN A 193 -28.53 -6.37 -20.04
N PRO A 194 -29.87 -6.54 -19.93
CA PRO A 194 -30.72 -5.57 -19.23
C PRO A 194 -30.30 -5.38 -17.77
N THR A 195 -30.16 -6.49 -17.02
CA THR A 195 -29.60 -6.53 -15.66
C THR A 195 -28.20 -7.13 -15.66
N TRP A 196 -27.37 -6.78 -14.67
CA TRP A 196 -26.00 -7.28 -14.54
C TRP A 196 -25.54 -7.32 -13.07
N SER A 197 -24.82 -8.38 -12.70
CA SER A 197 -24.20 -8.56 -11.39
C SER A 197 -22.69 -8.42 -11.52
N PRO A 198 -22.03 -7.49 -10.77
CA PRO A 198 -20.57 -7.33 -10.80
C PRO A 198 -19.82 -8.60 -10.37
N GLU A 199 -20.40 -9.40 -9.47
CA GLU A 199 -19.81 -10.63 -8.94
C GLU A 199 -19.56 -11.70 -10.01
N GLN A 200 -20.31 -11.66 -11.12
CA GLN A 200 -20.14 -12.58 -12.25
C GLN A 200 -18.91 -12.25 -13.12
N SER A 201 -18.35 -11.04 -12.98
CA SER A 201 -17.30 -10.51 -13.86
C SER A 201 -15.92 -11.15 -13.64
N LEU A 202 -15.07 -11.10 -14.67
CA LEU A 202 -13.63 -11.42 -14.54
C LEU A 202 -12.93 -10.50 -13.52
N PHE A 203 -13.31 -9.23 -13.48
CA PHE A 203 -12.83 -8.23 -12.52
C PHE A 203 -13.01 -8.70 -11.07
N TRP A 204 -14.24 -9.09 -10.70
CA TRP A 204 -14.53 -9.63 -9.37
C TRP A 204 -13.78 -10.93 -9.11
N THR A 205 -13.81 -11.86 -10.08
CA THR A 205 -13.16 -13.17 -9.97
C THR A 205 -11.69 -13.06 -9.60
N VAL A 206 -10.95 -12.17 -10.28
CA VAL A 206 -9.50 -12.00 -10.08
C VAL A 206 -9.20 -11.32 -8.75
N TRP A 207 -9.85 -10.18 -8.46
CA TRP A 207 -9.51 -9.34 -7.32
C TRP A 207 -10.11 -9.79 -5.99
N ILE A 208 -11.29 -10.42 -6.00
CA ILE A 208 -12.01 -10.79 -4.78
C ILE A 208 -11.84 -12.28 -4.47
N ASP A 209 -12.04 -13.15 -5.47
CA ASP A 209 -12.14 -14.59 -5.25
C ASP A 209 -10.81 -15.34 -5.38
N GLN A 210 -9.83 -14.83 -6.15
CA GLN A 210 -8.52 -15.47 -6.30
C GLN A 210 -7.44 -14.88 -5.38
N LEU A 211 -7.15 -13.59 -5.51
CA LEU A 211 -6.07 -12.93 -4.77
C LEU A 211 -6.38 -12.84 -3.27
N ASP A 212 -5.55 -13.47 -2.43
CA ASP A 212 -5.62 -13.38 -0.97
C ASP A 212 -4.24 -13.63 -0.33
N LEU A 213 -3.92 -13.01 0.81
CA LEU A 213 -2.61 -13.20 1.47
C LEU A 213 -2.37 -14.66 1.86
N GLY A 214 -3.42 -15.41 2.23
CA GLY A 214 -3.31 -16.81 2.61
C GLY A 214 -2.72 -17.68 1.51
N ARG A 215 -3.12 -17.42 0.25
CA ARG A 215 -2.67 -18.11 -0.97
C ARG A 215 -1.43 -17.49 -1.62
N LEU A 216 -1.25 -16.18 -1.45
CA LEU A 216 -0.04 -15.49 -1.91
C LEU A 216 1.18 -15.96 -1.13
N LEU A 217 1.07 -16.22 0.18
CA LEU A 217 2.16 -16.78 0.98
C LEU A 217 2.19 -18.32 0.91
N PRO A 218 3.38 -18.95 0.95
CA PRO A 218 3.51 -20.41 0.91
C PRO A 218 2.83 -21.06 2.11
N GLU A 219 2.15 -22.19 1.95
CA GLU A 219 1.43 -22.85 3.06
C GLU A 219 2.41 -23.38 4.11
N GLU A 220 3.32 -24.29 3.76
CA GLU A 220 4.40 -24.72 4.66
C GLU A 220 5.59 -25.40 3.94
N ARG A 221 6.51 -26.02 4.71
CA ARG A 221 7.84 -26.54 4.31
C ARG A 221 7.93 -27.48 3.09
N ASN A 222 6.81 -27.94 2.54
CA ASN A 222 6.79 -28.94 1.46
C ASN A 222 6.76 -28.31 0.06
N GLU A 223 6.54 -27.00 -0.05
CA GLU A 223 6.75 -26.28 -1.32
C GLU A 223 8.23 -26.29 -1.73
N PRO A 224 8.56 -26.35 -3.04
CA PRO A 224 9.93 -26.28 -3.52
C PRO A 224 10.57 -24.94 -3.15
N PRO A 225 11.91 -24.85 -2.99
CA PRO A 225 12.56 -23.66 -2.45
C PRO A 225 12.23 -22.37 -3.22
N GLN A 226 11.55 -21.44 -2.56
CA GLN A 226 11.25 -20.09 -3.05
C GLN A 226 12.55 -19.30 -3.26
N GLY A 227 12.91 -19.09 -4.52
CA GLY A 227 14.27 -18.71 -4.89
C GLY A 227 14.71 -17.35 -4.32
N THR A 228 13.94 -16.29 -4.61
CA THR A 228 14.29 -14.90 -4.27
C THR A 228 13.04 -14.02 -4.03
N HIS A 229 11.92 -14.62 -3.64
CA HIS A 229 10.61 -13.99 -3.60
C HIS A 229 9.77 -14.53 -2.43
N LEU A 230 8.83 -13.72 -1.94
CA LEU A 230 7.98 -14.01 -0.78
C LEU A 230 6.66 -14.70 -1.17
N PHE A 231 6.14 -14.43 -2.39
CA PHE A 231 4.86 -14.92 -2.85
C PHE A 231 4.96 -16.12 -3.80
N SER A 232 3.97 -17.00 -3.71
CA SER A 232 3.86 -18.27 -4.43
C SER A 232 3.68 -18.06 -5.94
N GLU A 233 4.66 -18.52 -6.72
CA GLU A 233 4.61 -18.50 -8.18
C GLU A 233 3.45 -19.36 -8.76
N PRO A 234 3.18 -20.60 -8.25
CA PRO A 234 2.02 -21.39 -8.68
C PRO A 234 0.68 -20.65 -8.61
N HIS A 235 0.40 -19.93 -7.52
CA HIS A 235 -0.89 -19.23 -7.37
C HIS A 235 -1.10 -18.13 -8.42
N MET A 236 -0.04 -17.46 -8.87
CA MET A 236 -0.11 -16.55 -10.01
C MET A 236 -0.40 -17.30 -11.32
N GLN A 237 0.26 -18.44 -11.55
CA GLN A 237 0.01 -19.27 -12.74
C GLN A 237 -1.44 -19.79 -12.76
N ASP A 238 -1.98 -20.26 -11.63
CA ASP A 238 -3.37 -20.72 -11.50
C ASP A 238 -4.37 -19.58 -11.79
N THR A 239 -4.08 -18.37 -11.30
CA THR A 239 -4.90 -17.18 -11.57
C THR A 239 -4.93 -16.85 -13.07
N LEU A 240 -3.80 -16.96 -13.79
CA LEU A 240 -3.77 -16.81 -15.25
C LEU A 240 -4.52 -17.94 -15.96
N GLN A 241 -4.39 -19.20 -15.52
CA GLN A 241 -5.14 -20.32 -16.09
C GLN A 241 -6.65 -20.18 -15.89
N LEU A 242 -7.10 -19.61 -14.77
CA LEU A 242 -8.51 -19.27 -14.55
C LEU A 242 -8.98 -18.18 -15.52
N ILE A 243 -8.16 -17.15 -15.80
CA ILE A 243 -8.45 -16.13 -16.81
C ILE A 243 -8.58 -16.76 -18.20
N LEU A 244 -7.64 -17.62 -18.61
CA LEU A 244 -7.75 -18.37 -19.88
C LEU A 244 -9.05 -19.19 -19.95
N LYS A 245 -9.31 -19.99 -18.91
CA LYS A 245 -10.47 -20.88 -18.86
C LYS A 245 -11.78 -20.13 -18.90
N LYS A 246 -11.94 -19.05 -18.11
CA LYS A 246 -13.14 -18.21 -18.16
C LYS A 246 -13.28 -17.54 -19.52
N ALA A 247 -12.22 -16.93 -20.05
CA ALA A 247 -12.26 -16.29 -21.37
C ALA A 247 -12.63 -17.27 -22.49
N GLN A 248 -12.14 -18.51 -22.47
CA GLN A 248 -12.55 -19.56 -23.42
C GLN A 248 -14.04 -19.95 -23.32
N THR A 249 -14.69 -19.69 -22.18
CA THR A 249 -16.13 -19.92 -21.97
C THR A 249 -16.99 -18.65 -22.10
N THR A 250 -16.39 -17.46 -22.18
CA THR A 250 -17.12 -16.18 -22.28
C THR A 250 -17.64 -16.00 -23.70
N ARG A 251 -18.93 -15.67 -23.84
CA ARG A 251 -19.51 -15.27 -25.12
C ARG A 251 -19.16 -13.81 -25.42
N PHE A 252 -18.10 -13.60 -26.18
CA PHE A 252 -17.76 -12.28 -26.69
C PHE A 252 -18.64 -11.87 -27.90
N LYS A 253 -18.71 -10.55 -28.13
CA LYS A 253 -19.28 -9.90 -29.31
C LYS A 253 -18.44 -10.30 -30.54
N GLU A 254 -19.10 -10.49 -31.67
CA GLU A 254 -18.42 -10.62 -32.96
C GLU A 254 -17.79 -9.26 -33.36
N ASP A 255 -16.68 -9.29 -34.10
CA ASP A 255 -15.90 -8.11 -34.55
C ASP A 255 -15.46 -7.11 -33.46
N CYS A 256 -15.33 -7.54 -32.20
CA CYS A 256 -14.66 -6.74 -31.17
C CYS A 256 -13.14 -6.66 -31.39
N SER A 257 -12.54 -5.50 -31.13
CA SER A 257 -11.09 -5.35 -31.02
C SER A 257 -10.65 -4.13 -30.21
N PHE A 258 -9.51 -4.28 -29.53
CA PHE A 258 -8.81 -3.22 -28.79
C PHE A 258 -7.28 -3.41 -28.86
N ALA A 259 -6.55 -2.31 -28.70
CA ALA A 259 -5.12 -2.31 -28.43
C ALA A 259 -4.86 -2.46 -26.92
N TYR A 260 -3.95 -3.34 -26.55
CA TYR A 260 -3.45 -3.53 -25.19
C TYR A 260 -1.95 -3.23 -25.14
N GLY A 261 -1.55 -2.29 -24.28
CA GLY A 261 -0.15 -1.87 -24.14
C GLY A 261 0.28 -1.75 -22.69
N ILE A 262 1.43 -2.32 -22.33
CA ILE A 262 1.92 -2.28 -20.94
C ILE A 262 3.38 -1.87 -20.84
N THR A 263 3.74 -1.36 -19.66
CA THR A 263 5.12 -1.11 -19.25
C THR A 263 5.64 -2.28 -18.42
N VAL A 264 6.91 -2.64 -18.64
CA VAL A 264 7.65 -3.71 -17.95
C VAL A 264 9.12 -3.32 -17.85
N THR A 265 9.80 -3.69 -16.78
CA THR A 265 11.23 -3.45 -16.57
C THR A 265 12.03 -4.71 -16.87
N ASN A 266 12.89 -4.65 -17.89
CA ASN A 266 13.90 -5.67 -18.18
C ASN A 266 15.01 -5.59 -17.12
N LEU A 267 15.13 -6.64 -16.30
CA LEU A 267 16.05 -6.72 -15.16
C LEU A 267 17.53 -6.50 -15.52
N ARG A 268 17.93 -6.85 -16.75
CA ARG A 268 19.31 -6.62 -17.25
C ARG A 268 19.43 -5.31 -18.02
N GLY A 269 18.32 -4.82 -18.57
CA GLY A 269 18.27 -3.88 -19.68
C GLY A 269 18.84 -4.46 -20.98
N ARG A 270 18.70 -3.72 -22.07
CA ARG A 270 19.39 -3.94 -23.35
C ARG A 270 20.09 -2.68 -23.83
N GLU A 271 21.00 -2.84 -24.78
CA GLU A 271 21.55 -1.73 -25.55
C GLU A 271 20.59 -1.36 -26.69
N VAL A 272 20.44 -0.06 -26.95
CA VAL A 272 19.72 0.48 -28.11
C VAL A 272 20.67 1.43 -28.85
N PRO A 273 20.96 1.21 -30.14
CA PRO A 273 21.77 2.12 -30.94
C PRO A 273 21.26 3.57 -30.93
N PHE A 274 22.19 4.52 -30.93
CA PHE A 274 21.88 5.94 -30.99
C PHE A 274 22.81 6.67 -31.98
N GLY A 275 22.22 7.46 -32.88
CA GLY A 275 22.92 8.05 -34.03
C GLY A 275 22.87 7.16 -35.28
N GLU A 276 23.76 7.44 -36.22
CA GLU A 276 23.88 6.67 -37.47
C GLU A 276 24.73 5.39 -37.27
N GLY A 277 24.59 4.43 -38.19
CA GLY A 277 25.34 3.15 -38.16
C GLY A 277 24.51 1.92 -37.73
N GLY A 278 23.27 2.08 -37.26
CA GLY A 278 22.40 0.94 -36.94
C GLY A 278 22.99 0.07 -35.81
N PRO A 279 23.01 -1.27 -35.91
CA PRO A 279 23.61 -2.15 -34.89
C PRO A 279 25.07 -1.80 -34.53
N ASP A 280 25.82 -1.26 -35.50
CA ASP A 280 27.24 -0.90 -35.38
C ASP A 280 27.47 0.55 -34.87
N ALA A 281 26.41 1.24 -34.41
CA ALA A 281 26.52 2.58 -33.86
C ALA A 281 27.50 2.62 -32.66
N GLN A 282 28.46 3.56 -32.71
CA GLN A 282 29.50 3.71 -31.69
C GLN A 282 28.95 4.12 -30.33
N PHE A 283 27.77 4.74 -30.29
CA PHE A 283 27.08 5.10 -29.06
C PHE A 283 25.77 4.32 -28.92
N LYS A 284 25.54 3.80 -27.71
CA LYS A 284 24.39 2.96 -27.40
C LYS A 284 23.81 3.37 -26.05
N LEU A 285 22.50 3.54 -26.00
CA LEU A 285 21.76 3.87 -24.79
C LEU A 285 21.30 2.58 -24.09
N LYS A 286 21.43 2.53 -22.77
CA LYS A 286 20.89 1.41 -21.98
C LYS A 286 19.41 1.63 -21.70
N ARG A 287 18.56 0.76 -22.25
CA ARG A 287 17.12 0.75 -22.04
C ARG A 287 16.76 -0.33 -21.02
N VAL A 288 15.95 0.04 -20.02
CA VAL A 288 15.44 -0.88 -18.98
C VAL A 288 13.92 -1.03 -19.04
N THR A 289 13.17 0.05 -19.26
CA THR A 289 11.73 0.00 -19.47
C THR A 289 11.41 -0.41 -20.92
N GLU A 290 10.76 -1.56 -21.11
CA GLU A 290 10.19 -1.98 -22.38
C GLU A 290 8.67 -1.76 -22.44
N LYS A 291 8.12 -1.80 -23.65
CA LYS A 291 6.71 -1.55 -23.94
C LYS A 291 6.18 -2.69 -24.80
N LEU A 292 5.41 -3.59 -24.19
CA LEU A 292 4.77 -4.71 -24.88
C LEU A 292 3.41 -4.23 -25.40
N VAL A 293 3.13 -4.52 -26.66
CA VAL A 293 1.91 -4.08 -27.37
C VAL A 293 1.35 -5.25 -28.16
N VAL A 294 0.06 -5.51 -27.99
CA VAL A 294 -0.72 -6.39 -28.88
C VAL A 294 -2.03 -5.70 -29.26
N GLN A 295 -2.61 -6.14 -30.37
CA GLN A 295 -4.03 -5.99 -30.62
C GLN A 295 -4.74 -7.28 -30.21
N VAL A 296 -5.78 -7.18 -29.40
CA VAL A 296 -6.69 -8.28 -29.09
C VAL A 296 -7.95 -8.12 -29.94
N MET A 297 -8.51 -9.22 -30.43
CA MET A 297 -9.75 -9.23 -31.21
C MET A 297 -10.51 -10.55 -31.07
N THR A 298 -11.76 -10.54 -31.51
CA THR A 298 -12.63 -11.71 -31.65
C THR A 298 -12.79 -12.08 -33.11
N GLN A 299 -12.79 -13.37 -33.45
CA GLN A 299 -12.95 -13.88 -34.80
C GLN A 299 -13.97 -15.03 -34.85
N GLY A 300 -14.78 -15.09 -35.91
CA GLY A 300 -15.80 -16.13 -36.10
C GLY A 300 -16.80 -16.13 -34.94
N GLU A 301 -17.01 -17.30 -34.31
CA GLU A 301 -17.94 -17.55 -33.20
C GLU A 301 -17.51 -16.89 -31.86
N GLY A 302 -16.99 -15.65 -31.90
CA GLY A 302 -16.51 -14.92 -30.73
C GLY A 302 -15.14 -15.38 -30.17
N LYS A 303 -14.39 -16.22 -30.90
CA LYS A 303 -13.09 -16.74 -30.44
C LYS A 303 -12.07 -15.60 -30.31
N LEU A 304 -11.47 -15.44 -29.12
CA LEU A 304 -10.34 -14.52 -28.94
C LEU A 304 -9.11 -14.95 -29.75
N THR A 305 -8.49 -13.98 -30.41
CA THR A 305 -7.11 -14.02 -30.90
C THR A 305 -6.38 -12.76 -30.45
N ALA A 306 -5.06 -12.85 -30.31
CA ALA A 306 -4.19 -11.69 -30.10
C ALA A 306 -3.15 -11.66 -31.21
N ARG A 307 -2.72 -10.46 -31.61
CA ARG A 307 -1.74 -10.28 -32.69
C ARG A 307 -0.83 -9.09 -32.44
N LEU A 308 0.35 -9.12 -33.04
CA LEU A 308 1.29 -8.01 -33.01
C LEU A 308 0.81 -6.85 -33.92
N PRO A 309 1.32 -5.62 -33.72
CA PRO A 309 1.09 -4.51 -34.65
C PRO A 309 1.59 -4.82 -36.07
N PHE A 310 1.07 -4.07 -37.04
CA PHE A 310 1.50 -4.09 -38.43
C PHE A 310 2.42 -2.91 -38.75
N MET A 311 3.23 -3.04 -39.80
CA MET A 311 3.92 -1.91 -40.41
C MET A 311 2.91 -0.96 -41.05
N GLU A 312 3.12 0.35 -40.88
CA GLU A 312 2.29 1.37 -41.52
C GLU A 312 2.34 1.20 -43.05
N GLY A 313 1.19 0.92 -43.67
CA GLY A 313 1.08 0.57 -45.09
C GLY A 313 1.11 -0.94 -45.41
N ALA A 314 1.11 -1.82 -44.41
CA ALA A 314 1.04 -3.27 -44.57
C ALA A 314 -0.13 -3.72 -45.47
N ALA A 315 0.17 -4.57 -46.45
CA ALA A 315 -0.82 -5.09 -47.39
C ALA A 315 -1.59 -6.30 -46.83
N SER A 316 -1.02 -6.97 -45.82
CA SER A 316 -1.65 -8.08 -45.08
C SER A 316 -2.67 -7.64 -44.03
N ALA A 317 -2.74 -6.34 -43.71
CA ALA A 317 -3.47 -5.83 -42.55
C ALA A 317 -5.00 -5.82 -42.74
N SER A 318 -5.70 -6.72 -42.04
CA SER A 318 -7.15 -6.61 -41.85
C SER A 318 -7.48 -5.51 -40.83
N PHE A 319 -8.54 -4.75 -41.10
CA PHE A 319 -9.00 -3.65 -40.23
C PHE A 319 -9.98 -4.16 -39.16
N PRO A 320 -10.04 -3.54 -37.97
CA PRO A 320 -9.12 -2.50 -37.49
C PRO A 320 -7.72 -3.07 -37.18
N HIS A 321 -6.67 -2.25 -37.21
CA HIS A 321 -5.31 -2.65 -36.83
C HIS A 321 -4.52 -1.53 -36.13
N ILE A 322 -3.40 -1.89 -35.51
CA ILE A 322 -2.40 -0.94 -34.99
C ILE A 322 -1.29 -0.80 -36.04
N GLY A 323 -1.15 0.39 -36.64
CA GLY A 323 -0.12 0.71 -37.63
C GLY A 323 1.08 1.41 -36.99
N VAL A 324 2.25 0.77 -37.02
CA VAL A 324 3.50 1.26 -36.42
C VAL A 324 4.52 1.55 -37.52
N LYS A 325 5.25 2.67 -37.41
CA LYS A 325 6.28 3.02 -38.42
C LYS A 325 7.47 2.06 -38.32
N PRO A 326 8.11 1.62 -39.42
CA PRO A 326 9.24 0.69 -39.38
C PRO A 326 10.38 1.12 -38.44
N LYS A 327 10.68 2.42 -38.35
CA LYS A 327 11.69 2.99 -37.44
C LYS A 327 11.31 2.90 -35.95
N GLU A 328 10.04 2.67 -35.62
CA GLU A 328 9.52 2.65 -34.26
C GLU A 328 9.44 1.23 -33.66
N PHE A 329 9.40 0.18 -34.50
CA PHE A 329 9.35 -1.21 -34.04
C PHE A 329 10.55 -1.62 -33.19
N ALA A 330 11.69 -0.92 -33.29
CA ALA A 330 12.84 -1.10 -32.39
C ALA A 330 12.50 -0.86 -30.90
N TYR A 331 11.39 -0.18 -30.60
CA TYR A 331 10.90 0.11 -29.25
C TYR A 331 9.71 -0.77 -28.81
N TYR A 332 9.15 -1.58 -29.72
CA TYR A 332 8.00 -2.45 -29.51
C TYR A 332 8.36 -3.92 -29.83
N PRO A 333 9.01 -4.64 -28.89
CA PRO A 333 9.33 -6.05 -29.07
C PRO A 333 8.13 -6.92 -29.44
N ALA A 334 8.35 -7.85 -30.38
CA ALA A 334 7.39 -8.86 -30.78
C ALA A 334 7.29 -9.93 -29.69
N LEU A 335 6.11 -10.07 -29.10
CA LEU A 335 5.83 -10.99 -28.00
C LEU A 335 5.67 -12.43 -28.49
N GLY A 336 6.53 -13.33 -28.02
CA GLY A 336 6.37 -14.79 -28.20
C GLY A 336 6.51 -15.33 -29.62
N ALA A 337 6.94 -14.50 -30.58
CA ALA A 337 7.15 -14.87 -31.98
C ALA A 337 8.34 -14.11 -32.58
N GLN A 338 8.93 -14.66 -33.65
CA GLN A 338 9.83 -13.91 -34.55
C GLN A 338 9.05 -13.60 -35.85
N PRO A 339 8.57 -12.36 -36.04
CA PRO A 339 7.73 -12.02 -37.18
C PRO A 339 8.45 -12.09 -38.53
N THR A 340 7.69 -12.46 -39.56
CA THR A 340 8.12 -12.54 -40.96
C THR A 340 7.20 -11.70 -41.85
N GLY A 341 7.75 -10.73 -42.59
CA GLY A 341 6.95 -9.80 -43.40
C GLY A 341 6.53 -8.53 -42.64
N ASP A 342 5.35 -8.00 -42.96
CA ASP A 342 4.86 -6.67 -42.56
C ASP A 342 4.14 -6.63 -41.18
N GLY A 343 4.34 -7.66 -40.35
CA GLY A 343 3.83 -7.74 -38.97
C GLY A 343 2.54 -8.56 -38.83
N GLY A 344 1.77 -8.31 -37.77
CA GLY A 344 0.44 -8.91 -37.61
C GLY A 344 0.38 -10.36 -37.08
N HIS A 345 1.51 -10.97 -36.71
CA HIS A 345 1.59 -12.37 -36.30
C HIS A 345 0.76 -12.66 -35.05
N GLU A 346 0.12 -13.84 -35.01
CA GLU A 346 -0.67 -14.30 -33.87
C GLU A 346 0.21 -14.51 -32.63
N VAL A 347 -0.28 -14.01 -31.50
CA VAL A 347 0.29 -14.18 -30.17
C VAL A 347 -0.60 -15.16 -29.41
N SER A 348 -0.01 -16.23 -28.88
CA SER A 348 -0.78 -17.17 -28.06
C SER A 348 -1.30 -16.50 -26.79
N LEU A 349 -2.51 -16.86 -26.37
CA LEU A 349 -3.12 -16.29 -25.15
C LEU A 349 -2.29 -16.57 -23.89
N SER A 350 -1.50 -17.66 -23.86
CA SER A 350 -0.52 -17.90 -22.80
C SER A 350 0.60 -16.87 -22.79
N ASN A 351 1.21 -16.57 -23.94
CA ASN A 351 2.27 -15.55 -24.05
C ASN A 351 1.73 -14.15 -23.74
N LEU A 352 0.48 -13.85 -24.12
CA LEU A 352 -0.21 -12.62 -23.70
C LEU A 352 -0.32 -12.51 -22.17
N LEU A 353 -0.73 -13.57 -21.47
CA LEU A 353 -0.94 -13.53 -20.03
C LEU A 353 0.35 -13.50 -19.18
N LEU A 354 1.49 -13.94 -19.72
CA LEU A 354 2.79 -13.68 -19.08
C LEU A 354 3.08 -12.18 -18.95
N THR A 355 2.45 -11.31 -19.75
CA THR A 355 2.76 -9.88 -19.77
C THR A 355 2.18 -9.07 -18.59
N PRO A 356 0.89 -9.18 -18.20
CA PRO A 356 0.42 -8.58 -16.95
C PRO A 356 1.10 -9.20 -15.73
N GLN A 357 1.44 -10.50 -15.76
CA GLN A 357 2.22 -11.15 -14.69
C GLN A 357 3.60 -10.51 -14.55
N ALA A 358 4.33 -10.34 -15.65
CA ALA A 358 5.63 -9.67 -15.68
C ALA A 358 5.56 -8.22 -15.18
N SER A 359 4.50 -7.47 -15.52
CA SER A 359 4.32 -6.09 -15.06
C SER A 359 3.94 -6.01 -13.57
N GLY A 360 3.19 -6.99 -13.05
CA GLY A 360 2.84 -7.11 -11.62
C GLY A 360 3.94 -7.72 -10.74
N ALA A 361 4.93 -8.39 -11.33
CA ALA A 361 5.99 -9.07 -10.59
C ALA A 361 7.04 -8.08 -10.05
N PHE A 362 6.79 -7.47 -8.90
CA PHE A 362 7.73 -6.57 -8.23
C PHE A 362 8.78 -7.30 -7.39
N PRO A 363 10.01 -6.74 -7.23
CA PRO A 363 11.09 -7.37 -6.47
C PRO A 363 10.71 -7.72 -5.03
N LEU A 364 11.34 -8.77 -4.49
CA LEU A 364 11.08 -9.38 -3.18
C LEU A 364 9.68 -10.02 -3.03
N ALA A 365 8.64 -9.50 -3.68
CA ALA A 365 7.32 -10.12 -3.71
C ALA A 365 7.26 -11.32 -4.67
N PHE A 366 7.61 -11.12 -5.94
CA PHE A 366 7.44 -12.13 -7.00
C PHE A 366 8.74 -12.42 -7.76
N PRO A 367 8.87 -13.60 -8.43
CA PRO A 367 9.99 -13.89 -9.33
C PRO A 367 9.96 -13.02 -10.60
N PRO A 368 11.13 -12.66 -11.16
CA PRO A 368 11.23 -12.15 -12.53
C PRO A 368 10.69 -13.16 -13.55
N VAL A 369 9.67 -12.78 -14.30
CA VAL A 369 8.98 -13.62 -15.28
C VAL A 369 9.84 -13.74 -16.55
N PRO A 370 10.12 -14.96 -17.05
CA PRO A 370 10.72 -15.15 -18.36
C PRO A 370 9.69 -14.89 -19.46
N VAL A 371 10.00 -13.97 -20.38
CA VAL A 371 9.14 -13.66 -21.53
C VAL A 371 10.00 -13.66 -22.79
N GLU A 372 9.65 -14.55 -23.73
CA GLU A 372 10.28 -14.62 -25.05
C GLU A 372 9.84 -13.44 -25.92
N VAL A 373 10.79 -12.68 -26.47
CA VAL A 373 10.52 -11.59 -27.41
C VAL A 373 11.51 -11.55 -28.57
N SER A 374 11.12 -10.97 -29.69
CA SER A 374 12.02 -10.61 -30.80
C SER A 374 12.10 -9.09 -30.96
N PHE A 375 13.27 -8.56 -31.32
CA PHE A 375 13.48 -7.13 -31.56
C PHE A 375 13.68 -6.82 -33.05
N PHE A 376 13.05 -5.75 -33.54
CA PHE A 376 13.22 -5.29 -34.91
C PHE A 376 14.49 -4.43 -35.06
N ASN A 377 15.38 -4.80 -35.99
CA ASN A 377 16.68 -4.17 -36.18
C ASN A 377 16.71 -3.11 -37.31
N GLN A 378 15.57 -2.48 -37.58
CA GLN A 378 15.26 -1.57 -38.72
C GLN A 378 15.01 -2.27 -40.07
N THR A 379 15.54 -3.47 -40.32
CA THR A 379 15.33 -4.19 -41.60
C THR A 379 14.60 -5.53 -41.44
N GLN A 380 14.81 -6.23 -40.32
CA GLN A 380 14.21 -7.53 -40.03
C GLN A 380 14.01 -7.74 -38.52
N TRP A 381 13.31 -8.81 -38.17
CA TRP A 381 13.14 -9.25 -36.79
C TRP A 381 14.28 -10.18 -36.38
N GLY A 382 14.96 -9.84 -35.28
CA GLY A 382 16.03 -10.64 -34.68
C GLY A 382 15.52 -11.97 -34.11
N PRO A 383 16.43 -12.82 -33.60
CA PRO A 383 16.03 -14.07 -32.94
C PRO A 383 15.08 -13.83 -31.76
N LEU A 384 14.41 -14.89 -31.30
CA LEU A 384 13.75 -14.88 -30.00
C LEU A 384 14.79 -14.85 -28.88
N GLU A 385 14.56 -13.95 -27.92
CA GLU A 385 15.37 -13.73 -26.73
C GLU A 385 14.50 -13.84 -25.46
N SER A 386 14.96 -14.64 -24.50
CA SER A 386 14.29 -14.81 -23.21
C SER A 386 14.67 -13.67 -22.25
N LEU A 387 13.77 -12.70 -22.08
CA LEU A 387 13.97 -11.60 -21.15
C LEU A 387 13.42 -11.92 -19.76
N LYS A 388 14.18 -11.55 -18.72
CA LYS A 388 13.68 -11.53 -17.34
C LYS A 388 13.03 -10.18 -17.06
N LEU A 389 11.70 -10.17 -17.05
CA LEU A 389 10.88 -8.99 -16.86
C LEU A 389 10.34 -8.94 -15.42
N ILE A 390 10.30 -7.74 -14.87
CA ILE A 390 9.68 -7.39 -13.59
C ILE A 390 8.88 -6.10 -13.75
N ASP A 391 8.05 -5.78 -12.77
CA ASP A 391 7.63 -4.45 -12.36
C ASP A 391 7.53 -3.36 -13.45
N GLY A 392 6.31 -3.08 -13.92
CA GLY A 392 6.06 -1.86 -14.70
C GLY A 392 6.12 -0.58 -13.86
N GLY A 393 5.76 -0.68 -12.58
CA GLY A 393 5.47 0.44 -11.67
C GLY A 393 6.68 1.12 -11.03
N VAL A 394 7.86 0.50 -11.00
CA VAL A 394 9.08 1.16 -10.49
C VAL A 394 9.59 2.27 -11.42
N LEU A 395 9.45 2.13 -12.75
CA LEU A 395 10.00 3.08 -13.73
C LEU A 395 8.96 3.79 -14.61
N ASN A 396 7.79 3.22 -14.85
CA ASN A 396 6.70 3.90 -15.55
C ASN A 396 5.36 3.29 -15.11
N ASN A 397 4.88 3.72 -13.94
CA ASN A 397 3.62 3.29 -13.36
C ASN A 397 2.39 3.82 -14.13
N ASN A 398 2.59 4.86 -14.95
CA ASN A 398 1.54 5.74 -15.46
C ASN A 398 1.67 5.84 -17.00
N PRO A 399 1.32 4.79 -17.77
CA PRO A 399 1.67 4.65 -19.19
C PRO A 399 0.83 5.50 -20.15
N VAL A 400 0.52 6.74 -19.76
CA VAL A 400 -0.16 7.77 -20.57
C VAL A 400 0.51 7.93 -21.94
N ASP A 401 1.85 7.96 -21.96
CA ASP A 401 2.63 8.08 -23.19
C ASP A 401 2.35 6.93 -24.17
N LEU A 402 2.09 5.72 -23.66
CA LEU A 402 1.77 4.56 -24.47
C LEU A 402 0.32 4.63 -24.97
N ALA A 403 -0.65 5.09 -24.18
CA ALA A 403 -2.02 5.26 -24.64
C ALA A 403 -2.13 6.30 -25.76
N VAL A 404 -1.49 7.47 -25.60
CA VAL A 404 -1.43 8.52 -26.64
C VAL A 404 -0.78 7.98 -27.92
N ARG A 405 0.30 7.20 -27.78
CA ARG A 405 0.97 6.52 -28.90
C ARG A 405 0.11 5.44 -29.56
N LEU A 406 -0.71 4.70 -28.83
CA LEU A 406 -1.54 3.64 -29.42
C LEU A 406 -2.78 4.20 -30.10
N GLY A 407 -3.43 5.24 -29.55
CA GLY A 407 -4.58 5.87 -30.18
C GLY A 407 -4.22 6.56 -31.49
N SER A 408 -3.09 7.28 -31.54
CA SER A 408 -2.58 7.88 -32.79
C SER A 408 -2.15 6.83 -33.84
N ARG A 409 -1.94 5.57 -33.44
CA ARG A 409 -1.59 4.43 -34.32
C ARG A 409 -2.74 3.47 -34.62
N TRP A 410 -3.93 3.69 -34.07
CA TRP A 410 -5.12 2.91 -34.40
C TRP A 410 -5.57 3.21 -35.84
N VAL A 411 -5.98 2.19 -36.59
CA VAL A 411 -6.41 2.32 -37.98
C VAL A 411 -7.65 1.46 -38.20
N GLU A 412 -8.78 2.09 -38.53
CA GLU A 412 -10.04 1.41 -38.83
C GLU A 412 -10.56 1.83 -40.23
N ARG A 413 -11.45 1.03 -40.83
CA ARG A 413 -12.03 1.29 -42.17
C ARG A 413 -13.54 1.22 -42.10
N SER A 414 -14.19 2.13 -42.83
CA SER A 414 -15.64 2.13 -43.03
C SER A 414 -16.07 1.15 -44.13
N THR A 415 -17.13 0.40 -43.83
CA THR A 415 -18.08 -0.15 -44.83
C THR A 415 -19.53 0.27 -44.56
N SER A 416 -19.77 1.08 -43.53
CA SER A 416 -21.05 1.76 -43.27
C SER A 416 -20.91 3.18 -42.67
N GLY A 417 -20.06 3.53 -41.68
CA GLY A 417 -19.13 2.73 -40.86
C GLY A 417 -18.07 3.62 -40.21
N GLU A 418 -18.49 4.71 -39.57
CA GLU A 418 -17.60 5.82 -39.18
C GLU A 418 -16.50 5.45 -38.17
N THR A 419 -15.38 6.20 -38.25
CA THR A 419 -14.29 6.13 -37.28
C THR A 419 -14.73 6.70 -35.94
N THR A 420 -14.71 5.87 -34.89
CA THR A 420 -15.14 6.27 -33.53
C THR A 420 -14.01 6.87 -32.69
N LEU A 421 -12.76 6.67 -33.10
CA LEU A 421 -11.59 7.26 -32.47
C LEU A 421 -10.96 8.28 -33.42
N ASN A 422 -11.19 9.58 -33.21
CA ASN A 422 -10.38 10.61 -33.88
C ASN A 422 -8.92 10.45 -33.41
N ARG A 423 -8.03 10.07 -34.33
CA ARG A 423 -6.60 9.77 -34.06
C ARG A 423 -5.78 10.99 -33.66
N GLU A 424 -6.23 12.19 -34.00
CA GLU A 424 -5.58 13.46 -33.67
C GLU A 424 -5.97 13.92 -32.27
N ARG A 425 -7.25 13.80 -31.89
CA ARG A 425 -7.78 14.19 -30.58
C ARG A 425 -8.88 13.25 -30.08
N PHE A 426 -8.50 12.43 -29.11
CA PHE A 426 -9.39 11.59 -28.31
C PHE A 426 -9.24 11.91 -26.81
N PRO A 427 -10.29 11.67 -25.98
CA PRO A 427 -10.19 11.79 -24.53
C PRO A 427 -9.32 10.68 -23.94
N VAL A 428 -8.61 10.96 -22.85
CA VAL A 428 -7.79 9.98 -22.13
C VAL A 428 -8.33 9.88 -20.71
N VAL A 429 -8.94 8.76 -20.33
CA VAL A 429 -9.33 8.51 -18.94
C VAL A 429 -8.14 7.90 -18.21
N TYR A 430 -7.51 8.69 -17.34
CA TYR A 430 -6.36 8.28 -16.54
C TYR A 430 -6.82 7.97 -15.12
N LEU A 431 -6.98 6.68 -14.83
CA LEU A 431 -7.35 6.18 -13.52
C LEU A 431 -6.11 6.04 -12.65
N ASP A 432 -5.82 7.09 -11.89
CA ASP A 432 -4.78 7.08 -10.87
C ASP A 432 -5.34 6.61 -9.51
N GLN A 433 -4.62 5.72 -8.84
CA GLN A 433 -4.93 5.31 -7.47
C GLN A 433 -4.70 6.41 -6.43
N ASP A 434 -3.84 7.39 -6.72
CA ASP A 434 -3.47 8.47 -5.80
C ASP A 434 -4.27 9.77 -6.02
N ALA A 435 -5.13 9.81 -7.05
CA ALA A 435 -6.08 10.90 -7.27
C ALA A 435 -7.28 10.80 -6.31
N VAL A 436 -7.19 11.52 -5.19
CA VAL A 436 -8.22 11.61 -4.15
C VAL A 436 -8.95 12.96 -4.15
N ALA A 437 -10.09 13.05 -3.47
CA ALA A 437 -10.86 14.29 -3.32
C ALA A 437 -10.47 15.15 -2.10
N TRP A 438 -9.52 14.68 -1.28
CA TRP A 438 -9.03 15.31 -0.05
C TRP A 438 -7.49 15.35 -0.03
N ASP A 439 -6.90 16.20 0.80
CA ASP A 439 -5.46 16.19 1.07
C ASP A 439 -5.13 15.28 2.26
N TRP A 440 -4.03 14.54 2.18
CA TRP A 440 -3.53 13.76 3.31
C TRP A 440 -2.93 14.68 4.37
N ALA A 441 -3.20 14.40 5.65
CA ALA A 441 -2.49 15.07 6.73
C ALA A 441 -0.99 14.86 6.55
N SER A 442 -0.22 15.94 6.58
CA SER A 442 1.24 15.85 6.46
C SER A 442 1.79 14.89 7.51
N ALA A 443 2.78 14.08 7.13
CA ALA A 443 3.67 13.54 8.15
C ALA A 443 4.27 14.75 8.91
N PRO A 444 4.35 14.71 10.26
CA PRO A 444 4.96 15.80 10.98
C PRO A 444 6.43 15.95 10.54
N GLU A 445 7.03 17.11 10.79
CA GLU A 445 8.45 17.33 10.46
C GLU A 445 9.36 16.53 11.41
N ARG A 446 10.17 15.61 10.86
CA ARG A 446 11.25 14.98 11.64
C ARG A 446 12.18 16.10 12.14
N PRO A 447 12.34 16.29 13.47
CA PRO A 447 13.20 17.35 13.98
C PRO A 447 14.63 17.13 13.49
N ASP A 448 15.31 18.19 13.06
CA ASP A 448 16.62 18.10 12.36
C ASP A 448 17.69 17.27 13.10
N ARG A 449 17.55 17.14 14.42
CA ARG A 449 18.45 16.36 15.28
C ARG A 449 18.22 14.84 15.26
N SER A 450 17.24 14.34 14.50
CA SER A 450 16.92 12.90 14.38
C SER A 450 17.08 12.35 12.95
N ARG A 451 17.69 13.10 12.04
CA ARG A 451 18.01 12.65 10.67
C ARG A 451 19.48 12.28 10.62
N SER A 452 19.84 11.06 10.17
CA SER A 452 21.25 10.81 9.87
C SER A 452 21.61 11.50 8.55
N PRO A 453 22.86 11.95 8.36
CA PRO A 453 23.32 12.49 7.09
C PRO A 453 23.17 11.49 5.92
N LEU A 454 23.11 10.18 6.20
CA LEU A 454 22.88 9.14 5.19
C LEU A 454 21.40 9.07 4.75
N ASP A 455 20.45 9.23 5.67
CA ASP A 455 19.02 9.22 5.34
C ASP A 455 18.66 10.37 4.42
N GLU A 456 19.17 11.57 4.73
CA GLU A 456 18.87 12.79 3.99
C GLU A 456 19.62 12.88 2.66
N ALA A 457 20.90 12.47 2.61
CA ALA A 457 21.69 12.51 1.39
C ALA A 457 21.42 11.34 0.42
N TYR A 458 21.05 10.15 0.91
CA TYR A 458 20.93 8.95 0.06
C TYR A 458 19.52 8.34 0.01
N PHE A 459 18.85 8.12 1.14
CA PHE A 459 17.54 7.46 1.11
C PHE A 459 16.41 8.39 0.61
N GLN A 460 16.35 9.65 1.08
CA GLN A 460 15.45 10.65 0.51
C GLN A 460 15.76 10.93 -0.97
N TYR A 461 17.05 11.05 -1.32
CA TYR A 461 17.47 11.23 -2.72
C TYR A 461 17.04 10.06 -3.61
N LEU A 462 17.22 8.82 -3.18
CA LEU A 462 16.79 7.63 -3.93
C LEU A 462 15.25 7.60 -4.10
N GLY A 463 14.48 7.93 -3.06
CA GLY A 463 13.03 8.07 -3.17
C GLY A 463 12.60 9.14 -4.17
N ASN A 464 13.22 10.32 -4.12
CA ASN A 464 12.96 11.42 -5.04
C ASN A 464 13.34 11.07 -6.49
N VAL A 465 14.46 10.36 -6.70
CA VAL A 465 14.87 9.88 -8.04
C VAL A 465 13.90 8.83 -8.59
N LEU A 466 13.38 7.93 -7.76
CA LEU A 466 12.39 6.93 -8.19
C LEU A 466 11.04 7.55 -8.53
N ASN A 467 10.59 8.54 -7.75
CA ASN A 467 9.36 9.28 -8.07
C ASN A 467 9.53 10.12 -9.35
N ALA A 468 10.62 10.89 -9.45
CA ALA A 468 10.92 11.65 -10.67
C ALA A 468 11.06 10.76 -11.92
N ALA A 469 11.57 9.52 -11.78
CA ALA A 469 11.62 8.55 -12.87
C ALA A 469 10.21 8.15 -13.33
N ARG A 470 9.28 7.84 -12.41
CA ARG A 470 7.88 7.52 -12.72
C ARG A 470 7.18 8.69 -13.41
N ASP A 471 7.33 9.90 -12.88
CA ASP A 471 6.65 11.10 -13.37
C ASP A 471 7.22 11.58 -14.71
N SER A 472 8.51 11.32 -14.98
CA SER A 472 9.18 11.73 -16.22
C SER A 472 8.47 11.22 -17.49
N ALA A 473 7.81 10.06 -17.43
CA ALA A 473 7.06 9.54 -18.57
C ALA A 473 5.81 10.38 -18.88
N VAL A 474 5.11 10.85 -17.85
CA VAL A 474 3.93 11.71 -18.00
C VAL A 474 4.36 13.11 -18.43
N LEU A 475 5.33 13.71 -17.74
CA LEU A 475 5.86 15.05 -18.03
C LEU A 475 6.37 15.17 -19.47
N ASN A 476 7.20 14.23 -19.93
CA ASN A 476 7.71 14.17 -21.31
C ASN A 476 6.57 14.05 -22.35
N THR A 477 5.45 13.42 -21.99
CA THR A 477 4.27 13.37 -22.87
C THR A 477 3.56 14.72 -22.93
N LEU A 478 3.42 15.44 -21.81
CA LEU A 478 2.87 16.79 -21.76
C LEU A 478 3.75 17.81 -22.51
N GLU A 479 5.07 17.65 -22.47
CA GLU A 479 6.03 18.47 -23.23
C GLU A 479 5.88 18.30 -24.75
N HIS A 480 5.63 17.07 -25.22
CA HIS A 480 5.41 16.78 -26.65
C HIS A 480 3.97 17.05 -27.12
N ASP A 481 3.00 17.04 -26.20
CA ASP A 481 1.57 17.22 -26.47
C ASP A 481 0.97 18.20 -25.46
N ILE A 482 1.25 19.49 -25.70
CA ILE A 482 0.73 20.66 -24.95
C ILE A 482 -0.80 20.62 -24.72
N ASN A 483 -1.56 19.87 -25.53
CA ASN A 483 -3.01 19.77 -25.44
C ASN A 483 -3.50 18.52 -24.70
N LEU A 484 -2.60 17.67 -24.22
CA LEU A 484 -2.94 16.45 -23.51
C LEU A 484 -3.59 16.77 -22.15
N SER A 485 -3.14 17.80 -21.43
CA SER A 485 -3.73 18.22 -20.15
C SER A 485 -5.23 18.52 -20.23
N GLY A 486 -5.72 19.03 -21.37
CA GLY A 486 -7.14 19.31 -21.58
C GLY A 486 -7.98 18.08 -21.98
N ARG A 487 -7.32 16.98 -22.40
CA ARG A 487 -7.96 15.73 -22.83
C ARG A 487 -7.86 14.61 -21.79
N ILE A 488 -6.95 14.72 -20.84
CA ILE A 488 -6.88 13.81 -19.69
C ILE A 488 -8.03 14.14 -18.73
N GLN A 489 -8.89 13.16 -18.50
CA GLN A 489 -9.87 13.14 -17.41
C GLN A 489 -9.31 12.25 -16.29
N ILE A 490 -9.19 12.80 -15.08
CA ILE A 490 -8.69 12.09 -13.90
C ILE A 490 -9.84 11.92 -12.90
N PRO A 491 -10.42 10.70 -12.80
CA PRO A 491 -11.39 10.40 -11.76
C PRO A 491 -10.76 10.59 -10.38
N ARG A 492 -11.46 11.28 -9.47
CA ARG A 492 -11.02 11.42 -8.07
C ARG A 492 -11.82 10.47 -7.19
N ARG A 493 -11.12 9.70 -6.36
CA ARG A 493 -11.75 8.84 -5.35
C ARG A 493 -12.45 9.68 -4.28
N THR A 494 -13.66 9.28 -3.85
CA THR A 494 -14.48 10.02 -2.85
C THR A 494 -14.60 9.34 -1.49
N SER A 495 -13.88 8.25 -1.24
CA SER A 495 -13.84 7.61 0.09
C SER A 495 -12.48 6.98 0.38
N VAL A 496 -12.04 7.08 1.63
CA VAL A 496 -10.87 6.34 2.14
C VAL A 496 -11.18 4.84 2.10
N LEU A 497 -10.18 4.05 1.71
CA LEU A 497 -10.30 2.61 1.47
C LEU A 497 -9.48 1.82 2.49
N PRO A 498 -10.01 0.76 3.14
CA PRO A 498 -9.23 -0.13 4.00
C PRO A 498 -7.96 -0.64 3.31
N SER A 499 -8.00 -0.93 2.01
CA SER A 499 -6.86 -1.50 1.30
C SER A 499 -5.69 -0.54 1.10
N GLU A 500 -5.87 0.79 1.22
CA GLU A 500 -4.81 1.76 0.91
C GLU A 500 -3.73 1.89 2.00
N PHE A 501 -4.08 1.51 3.22
CA PHE A 501 -3.17 1.47 4.36
C PHE A 501 -2.09 0.39 4.19
N GLN A 502 -0.97 0.56 4.91
CA GLN A 502 0.25 -0.24 4.76
C GLN A 502 0.67 -0.43 3.29
N PHE A 503 0.99 0.67 2.61
CA PHE A 503 1.47 0.67 1.22
C PHE A 503 0.54 -0.08 0.25
N ALA A 504 -0.77 0.19 0.32
CA ALA A 504 -1.78 -0.45 -0.52
C ALA A 504 -1.84 -1.99 -0.43
N MET A 505 -1.58 -2.57 0.76
CA MET A 505 -1.52 -4.03 0.97
C MET A 505 -2.53 -4.59 1.98
N MET A 506 -3.16 -3.76 2.82
CA MET A 506 -4.21 -4.23 3.76
C MET A 506 -5.33 -5.00 3.05
N GLY A 507 -5.60 -4.69 1.78
CA GLY A 507 -6.59 -5.40 0.97
C GLY A 507 -6.28 -6.88 0.78
N PHE A 508 -5.04 -7.34 0.90
CA PHE A 508 -4.76 -8.78 0.86
C PHE A 508 -5.08 -9.50 2.18
N PHE A 509 -5.25 -8.79 3.30
CA PHE A 509 -5.39 -9.39 4.63
C PHE A 509 -6.83 -9.83 4.93
N ASP A 510 -7.81 -9.16 4.34
CA ASP A 510 -9.25 -9.44 4.47
C ASP A 510 -9.95 -9.31 3.09
N ARG A 511 -10.85 -10.24 2.78
CA ARG A 511 -11.56 -10.29 1.48
C ARG A 511 -12.62 -9.20 1.33
N ARG A 512 -13.34 -8.85 2.39
CA ARG A 512 -14.41 -7.83 2.42
C ARG A 512 -13.82 -6.42 2.26
N PHE A 513 -12.56 -6.19 2.62
CA PHE A 513 -11.85 -4.96 2.25
C PHE A 513 -11.81 -4.77 0.73
N ARG A 514 -11.44 -5.82 -0.01
CA ARG A 514 -11.44 -5.82 -1.50
C ARG A 514 -12.84 -5.65 -2.06
N GLU A 515 -13.85 -6.32 -1.47
CA GLU A 515 -15.26 -6.20 -1.87
C GLU A 515 -15.76 -4.75 -1.71
N HIS A 516 -15.57 -4.14 -0.54
CA HIS A 516 -15.93 -2.75 -0.28
C HIS A 516 -15.27 -1.81 -1.28
N ASP A 517 -13.97 -1.98 -1.51
CA ASP A 517 -13.20 -1.08 -2.37
C ASP A 517 -13.61 -1.21 -3.84
N PHE A 518 -13.95 -2.41 -4.29
CA PHE A 518 -14.59 -2.66 -5.58
C PHE A 518 -15.92 -1.88 -5.69
N TYR A 519 -16.82 -2.00 -4.71
CA TYR A 519 -18.10 -1.29 -4.74
C TYR A 519 -17.94 0.24 -4.64
N ARG A 520 -16.93 0.76 -3.92
CA ARG A 520 -16.57 2.20 -3.95
C ARG A 520 -16.03 2.62 -5.31
N GLY A 521 -15.24 1.78 -5.99
CA GLY A 521 -14.84 2.00 -7.38
C GLY A 521 -16.04 2.14 -8.31
N MET A 522 -17.04 1.27 -8.16
CA MET A 522 -18.31 1.37 -8.91
C MET A 522 -19.07 2.68 -8.61
N GLN A 523 -19.10 3.11 -7.34
CA GLN A 523 -19.70 4.38 -6.90
C GLN A 523 -19.01 5.58 -7.58
N ASP A 524 -17.68 5.62 -7.55
CA ASP A 524 -16.89 6.73 -8.12
C ASP A 524 -16.96 6.75 -9.66
N ALA A 525 -17.16 5.60 -10.32
CA ALA A 525 -17.45 5.55 -11.75
C ALA A 525 -18.83 6.16 -12.11
N ILE A 526 -19.87 5.90 -11.31
CA ILE A 526 -21.19 6.54 -11.48
C ILE A 526 -21.09 8.06 -11.31
N ARG A 527 -20.33 8.52 -10.31
CA ARG A 527 -20.07 9.95 -10.09
C ARG A 527 -19.22 10.58 -11.20
N PHE A 528 -18.21 9.88 -11.72
CA PHE A 528 -17.40 10.31 -12.86
C PHE A 528 -18.24 10.50 -14.14
N LEU A 529 -19.12 9.54 -14.46
CA LEU A 529 -20.11 9.66 -15.55
C LEU A 529 -21.09 10.83 -15.33
N SER A 530 -21.40 11.14 -14.07
CA SER A 530 -22.32 12.22 -13.69
C SER A 530 -21.68 13.60 -13.58
N THR A 531 -20.34 13.72 -13.62
CA THR A 531 -19.61 14.99 -13.40
C THR A 531 -18.55 15.32 -14.45
N GLN A 532 -17.68 14.37 -14.82
CA GLN A 532 -16.52 14.61 -15.68
C GLN A 532 -16.72 14.14 -17.12
N LEU A 533 -17.44 13.04 -17.35
CA LEU A 533 -17.68 12.49 -18.71
C LEU A 533 -19.00 12.96 -19.35
N THR A 534 -19.60 14.00 -18.79
CA THR A 534 -21.01 14.42 -18.97
C THR A 534 -21.39 14.89 -20.37
N SER A 535 -20.40 15.26 -21.19
CA SER A 535 -20.58 15.82 -22.54
C SER A 535 -20.47 14.79 -23.67
N THR A 536 -20.01 13.57 -23.39
CA THR A 536 -19.84 12.55 -24.44
C THR A 536 -21.18 12.10 -25.03
N ARG A 537 -21.23 11.82 -26.34
CA ARG A 537 -22.46 11.42 -27.06
C ARG A 537 -23.12 10.17 -26.45
N ALA A 538 -22.33 9.27 -25.88
CA ALA A 538 -22.82 8.10 -25.15
C ALA A 538 -23.51 8.46 -23.82
N VAL A 539 -22.99 9.44 -23.06
CA VAL A 539 -23.61 9.91 -21.81
C VAL A 539 -24.86 10.74 -22.08
N ASP A 540 -24.84 11.62 -23.09
CA ASP A 540 -25.99 12.45 -23.42
C ASP A 540 -27.15 11.64 -24.02
N LEU A 541 -26.87 10.52 -24.73
CA LEU A 541 -27.89 9.56 -25.17
C LEU A 541 -28.55 8.83 -24.00
N LEU A 542 -27.75 8.24 -23.10
CA LEU A 542 -28.24 7.38 -22.02
C LEU A 542 -28.83 8.17 -20.83
N VAL A 543 -28.20 9.29 -20.49
CA VAL A 543 -28.60 10.17 -19.39
C VAL A 543 -28.55 11.62 -19.88
N PRO A 544 -29.54 12.06 -20.66
CA PRO A 544 -29.60 13.43 -21.18
C PRO A 544 -29.37 14.49 -20.10
N ARG A 545 -28.75 15.61 -20.49
CA ARG A 545 -28.55 16.75 -19.60
C ARG A 545 -29.86 17.52 -19.41
N THR A 546 -30.33 17.62 -18.15
CA THR A 546 -31.46 18.47 -17.77
C THR A 546 -30.96 19.74 -17.09
N GLY A 547 -31.51 20.90 -17.48
CA GLY A 547 -31.07 22.19 -16.96
C GLY A 547 -31.34 22.31 -15.45
N LYS A 548 -30.32 22.71 -14.67
CA LYS A 548 -30.37 22.85 -13.20
C LYS A 548 -30.69 21.54 -12.46
N GLU A 549 -30.19 20.42 -12.97
CA GLU A 549 -30.22 19.12 -12.29
C GLU A 549 -29.31 19.09 -11.03
N ARG A 550 -29.75 18.42 -9.94
CA ARG A 550 -28.89 18.11 -8.78
C ARG A 550 -28.08 16.85 -9.04
N LEU A 551 -26.82 16.81 -8.62
CA LEU A 551 -25.91 15.69 -8.91
C LEU A 551 -26.47 14.32 -8.47
N LYS A 552 -27.04 14.23 -7.27
CA LYS A 552 -27.73 13.02 -6.78
C LYS A 552 -28.78 12.46 -7.75
N ASP A 553 -29.60 13.31 -8.35
CA ASP A 553 -30.67 12.88 -9.24
C ASP A 553 -30.09 12.30 -10.55
N ARG A 554 -28.94 12.84 -10.99
CA ARG A 554 -28.18 12.35 -12.15
C ARG A 554 -27.51 11.00 -11.86
N GLU A 555 -26.86 10.87 -10.70
CA GLU A 555 -26.23 9.62 -10.24
C GLU A 555 -27.27 8.49 -10.14
N LEU A 556 -28.50 8.80 -9.69
CA LEU A 556 -29.62 7.85 -9.69
C LEU A 556 -30.10 7.49 -11.10
N ARG A 557 -30.17 8.43 -12.06
CA ARG A 557 -30.47 8.09 -13.46
C ARG A 557 -29.40 7.18 -14.07
N VAL A 558 -28.11 7.48 -13.86
CA VAL A 558 -26.99 6.64 -14.30
C VAL A 558 -27.12 5.22 -13.71
N LEU A 559 -27.34 5.10 -12.40
CA LEU A 559 -27.52 3.80 -11.75
C LEU A 559 -28.68 2.99 -12.34
N ASN A 560 -29.84 3.62 -12.56
CA ASN A 560 -31.01 2.97 -13.15
C ASN A 560 -30.74 2.43 -14.56
N VAL A 561 -30.02 3.18 -15.40
CA VAL A 561 -29.62 2.76 -16.76
C VAL A 561 -28.62 1.60 -16.72
N LEU A 562 -27.73 1.55 -15.72
CA LEU A 562 -26.74 0.49 -15.59
C LEU A 562 -27.35 -0.85 -15.12
N GLY A 563 -28.55 -0.88 -14.56
CA GLY A 563 -29.27 -2.11 -14.21
C GLY A 563 -28.48 -3.05 -13.28
N ILE A 564 -27.77 -2.49 -12.31
CA ILE A 564 -26.86 -3.23 -11.40
C ILE A 564 -27.68 -3.95 -10.33
N ASP A 565 -27.61 -5.28 -10.29
CA ASP A 565 -28.16 -6.10 -9.21
C ASP A 565 -27.02 -6.75 -8.40
N SER A 566 -26.80 -6.22 -7.21
CA SER A 566 -25.86 -6.76 -6.22
C SER A 566 -26.30 -6.34 -4.81
N PRO A 567 -26.42 -7.28 -3.84
CA PRO A 567 -26.66 -6.94 -2.44
C PRO A 567 -25.50 -6.20 -1.78
N GLY A 568 -24.25 -6.50 -2.17
CA GLY A 568 -23.07 -5.81 -1.65
C GLY A 568 -22.96 -4.36 -2.15
N PHE A 569 -23.25 -4.13 -3.43
CA PHE A 569 -23.33 -2.79 -4.01
C PHE A 569 -24.47 -1.97 -3.36
N ARG A 570 -25.66 -2.58 -3.20
CA ARG A 570 -26.79 -1.95 -2.48
C ARG A 570 -26.45 -1.57 -1.04
N CYS A 571 -25.62 -2.37 -0.36
CA CYS A 571 -25.10 -2.00 0.95
C CYS A 571 -24.13 -0.82 0.90
N VAL A 572 -23.04 -0.93 0.15
CA VAL A 572 -21.95 0.07 0.15
C VAL A 572 -22.40 1.42 -0.41
N VAL A 573 -23.29 1.44 -1.41
CA VAL A 573 -23.74 2.67 -2.08
C VAL A 573 -25.13 3.10 -1.62
N GLY A 574 -26.07 2.16 -1.53
CA GLY A 574 -27.47 2.42 -1.17
C GLY A 574 -27.78 2.42 0.33
N ASN A 575 -26.85 1.97 1.19
CA ASN A 575 -27.03 1.75 2.64
C ASN A 575 -28.05 0.62 2.99
N ASP A 576 -28.41 -0.23 2.02
CA ASP A 576 -29.20 -1.45 2.27
C ASP A 576 -28.28 -2.64 2.58
N CYS A 577 -27.88 -2.76 3.85
CA CYS A 577 -26.94 -3.77 4.33
C CYS A 577 -27.60 -4.95 5.06
N ALA A 578 -28.92 -5.15 4.91
CA ALA A 578 -29.67 -6.15 5.67
C ALA A 578 -29.19 -7.60 5.43
N THR A 579 -28.64 -7.87 4.25
CA THR A 579 -28.08 -9.18 3.85
C THR A 579 -26.55 -9.26 3.98
N THR A 580 -25.87 -8.14 4.23
CA THR A 580 -24.41 -7.99 4.19
C THR A 580 -23.88 -7.14 5.35
N PRO A 581 -24.21 -7.46 6.62
CA PRO A 581 -23.99 -6.58 7.77
C PRO A 581 -22.52 -6.20 8.01
N GLN A 582 -21.56 -7.08 7.69
CA GLN A 582 -20.13 -6.77 7.83
C GLN A 582 -19.64 -5.73 6.80
N LEU A 583 -20.15 -5.76 5.56
CA LEU A 583 -19.93 -4.66 4.62
C LEU A 583 -20.56 -3.36 5.12
N GLY A 584 -21.69 -3.44 5.84
CA GLY A 584 -22.33 -2.29 6.49
C GLY A 584 -21.49 -1.67 7.61
N ARG A 585 -20.86 -2.50 8.44
CA ARG A 585 -19.89 -2.06 9.47
C ARG A 585 -18.66 -1.43 8.82
N LEU A 586 -18.06 -2.11 7.83
CA LEU A 586 -16.91 -1.60 7.08
C LEU A 586 -17.20 -0.26 6.37
N ARG A 587 -18.40 -0.11 5.79
CA ARG A 587 -18.89 1.15 5.19
C ARG A 587 -18.96 2.29 6.21
N GLN A 588 -19.35 2.00 7.46
CA GLN A 588 -19.39 3.01 8.54
C GLN A 588 -17.99 3.42 9.00
N ALA A 589 -17.07 2.45 9.09
CA ALA A 589 -15.65 2.70 9.38
C ALA A 589 -14.98 3.57 8.30
N THR A 590 -15.20 3.27 7.01
CA THR A 590 -14.64 4.06 5.90
C THR A 590 -15.28 5.42 5.74
N ASP A 591 -16.59 5.54 5.96
CA ASP A 591 -17.27 6.84 6.09
C ASP A 591 -16.64 7.69 7.23
N ALA A 592 -16.20 7.07 8.34
CA ALA A 592 -15.55 7.78 9.46
C ALA A 592 -14.11 8.20 9.14
N LEU A 593 -13.31 7.33 8.51
CA LEU A 593 -11.97 7.67 8.03
C LEU A 593 -12.00 8.78 6.98
N THR A 594 -12.96 8.73 6.06
CA THR A 594 -13.14 9.77 5.03
C THR A 594 -13.37 11.14 5.68
N ARG A 595 -14.20 11.23 6.74
CA ARG A 595 -14.37 12.48 7.50
C ARG A 595 -13.09 12.94 8.21
N ARG A 596 -12.26 12.02 8.74
CA ARG A 596 -10.94 12.37 9.31
C ARG A 596 -9.98 12.88 8.22
N ALA A 597 -10.06 12.33 7.01
CA ALA A 597 -9.25 12.74 5.86
C ALA A 597 -9.67 14.11 5.30
N GLU A 598 -10.98 14.33 5.08
CA GLU A 598 -11.57 15.62 4.69
C GLU A 598 -11.23 16.74 5.69
N ALA A 599 -11.07 16.41 6.98
CA ALA A 599 -10.66 17.33 8.03
C ALA A 599 -9.13 17.55 8.13
N GLY A 600 -8.32 16.93 7.27
CA GLY A 600 -6.85 17.01 7.31
C GLY A 600 -6.22 16.32 8.53
N GLN A 601 -6.88 15.32 9.11
CA GLN A 601 -6.46 14.62 10.34
C GLN A 601 -5.91 13.21 10.09
N LEU A 602 -6.20 12.60 8.94
CA LEU A 602 -5.79 11.22 8.62
C LEU A 602 -4.45 11.15 7.88
N GLN A 603 -3.56 10.24 8.31
CA GLN A 603 -2.27 9.98 7.67
C GLN A 603 -2.27 8.62 6.97
N LYS A 604 -1.89 8.58 5.67
CA LYS A 604 -1.92 7.38 4.81
C LYS A 604 -1.13 6.17 5.37
N GLY A 605 -0.10 6.44 6.18
CA GLY A 605 0.73 5.41 6.83
C GLY A 605 0.27 4.97 8.23
N ARG A 606 -0.81 5.53 8.80
CA ARG A 606 -1.24 5.22 10.17
C ARG A 606 -2.36 4.18 10.18
N VAL A 607 -1.97 2.90 10.09
CA VAL A 607 -2.92 1.76 10.15
C VAL A 607 -3.76 1.75 11.44
N ASP A 608 -3.25 2.34 12.52
CA ASP A 608 -3.92 2.43 13.81
C ASP A 608 -5.25 3.23 13.75
N ASP A 609 -5.37 4.20 12.83
CA ASP A 609 -6.65 4.89 12.58
C ASP A 609 -7.69 3.94 11.96
N LEU A 610 -7.27 3.07 11.02
CA LEU A 610 -8.13 2.05 10.41
C LEU A 610 -8.55 1.00 11.42
N LEU A 611 -7.61 0.46 12.21
CA LEU A 611 -7.92 -0.55 13.22
C LEU A 611 -8.89 0.01 14.26
N SER A 612 -8.64 1.22 14.79
CA SER A 612 -9.55 1.91 15.71
C SER A 612 -10.99 1.98 15.19
N VAL A 613 -11.22 2.44 13.96
CA VAL A 613 -12.59 2.55 13.43
C VAL A 613 -13.25 1.21 13.12
N LEU A 614 -12.48 0.13 12.93
CA LEU A 614 -13.01 -1.22 12.77
C LEU A 614 -13.48 -1.78 14.12
N GLY A 615 -12.74 -1.54 15.20
CA GLY A 615 -13.18 -1.85 16.57
C GLY A 615 -14.39 -1.03 17.01
N ASP A 616 -14.40 0.28 16.72
CA ASP A 616 -15.51 1.20 17.06
C ASP A 616 -16.86 0.73 16.49
N VAL A 617 -16.87 0.00 15.37
CA VAL A 617 -18.09 -0.55 14.72
C VAL A 617 -18.30 -2.05 14.98
N GLY A 618 -17.42 -2.70 15.75
CA GLY A 618 -17.42 -4.16 15.97
C GLY A 618 -17.26 -4.95 14.66
N TYR A 619 -16.39 -4.52 13.75
CA TYR A 619 -16.18 -5.22 12.48
C TYR A 619 -15.66 -6.64 12.72
N GLN A 620 -16.18 -7.63 11.99
CA GLN A 620 -15.65 -9.00 12.00
C GLN A 620 -14.90 -9.28 10.71
N TYR A 621 -13.68 -9.80 10.83
CA TYR A 621 -12.83 -10.14 9.70
C TYR A 621 -13.40 -11.28 8.85
N SER A 622 -12.95 -11.38 7.59
CA SER A 622 -13.28 -12.50 6.70
C SER A 622 -12.51 -13.77 7.03
N GLU A 623 -13.01 -14.90 6.52
CA GLU A 623 -12.19 -16.11 6.34
C GLU A 623 -10.92 -15.73 5.55
N GLY A 624 -9.77 -16.25 5.97
CA GLY A 624 -8.45 -15.82 5.51
C GLY A 624 -7.46 -15.69 6.67
N VAL A 625 -6.45 -14.84 6.51
CA VAL A 625 -5.34 -14.72 7.48
C VAL A 625 -5.76 -14.06 8.80
N MET A 626 -6.90 -13.36 8.84
CA MET A 626 -7.42 -12.65 10.02
C MET A 626 -8.45 -13.48 10.84
N GLU A 627 -8.56 -14.79 10.57
CA GLU A 627 -9.21 -15.82 11.43
C GLU A 627 -10.71 -15.61 11.80
N GLU A 628 -11.48 -14.85 11.01
CA GLU A 628 -12.89 -14.49 11.30
C GLU A 628 -13.15 -13.84 12.68
N LEU A 629 -12.12 -13.26 13.30
CA LEU A 629 -12.23 -12.63 14.61
C LEU A 629 -12.98 -11.28 14.56
N GLU A 630 -13.54 -10.86 15.69
CA GLU A 630 -14.02 -9.49 15.87
C GLU A 630 -12.82 -8.57 16.13
N ALA A 631 -12.76 -7.43 15.43
CA ALA A 631 -11.66 -6.48 15.50
C ALA A 631 -11.55 -5.89 16.91
N THR A 632 -10.38 -6.02 17.53
CA THR A 632 -10.10 -5.47 18.87
C THR A 632 -10.08 -3.94 18.86
N GLY A 633 -10.01 -3.32 17.68
CA GLY A 633 -9.73 -1.89 17.53
C GLY A 633 -8.25 -1.56 17.62
N THR A 634 -7.38 -2.57 17.73
CA THR A 634 -5.98 -2.41 18.09
C THR A 634 -5.04 -3.15 17.14
N ARG A 635 -3.77 -2.82 17.29
CA ARG A 635 -2.64 -3.46 16.62
C ARG A 635 -2.58 -4.99 16.83
N GLU A 636 -3.21 -5.55 17.87
CA GLU A 636 -3.27 -7.01 18.09
C GLU A 636 -3.93 -7.76 16.92
N ASP A 637 -4.85 -7.12 16.19
CA ASP A 637 -5.54 -7.68 15.02
C ASP A 637 -4.55 -8.15 13.92
N LEU A 638 -3.39 -7.50 13.80
CA LEU A 638 -2.38 -7.82 12.76
C LEU A 638 -1.39 -8.94 13.17
N ILE A 639 -1.53 -9.54 14.37
CA ILE A 639 -0.62 -10.59 14.86
C ILE A 639 -0.65 -11.85 13.96
N PRO A 640 -1.80 -12.39 13.51
CA PRO A 640 -1.84 -13.52 12.58
C PRO A 640 -1.12 -13.24 11.26
N VAL A 641 -1.32 -12.05 10.68
CA VAL A 641 -0.62 -11.58 9.48
C VAL A 641 0.88 -11.54 9.71
N ARG A 642 1.36 -11.04 10.87
CA ARG A 642 2.79 -11.08 11.21
C ARG A 642 3.35 -12.49 11.29
N GLN A 643 2.64 -13.42 11.93
CA GLN A 643 3.09 -14.80 12.04
C GLN A 643 3.20 -15.45 10.66
N ARG A 644 2.20 -15.24 9.78
CA ARG A 644 2.17 -15.75 8.39
C ARG A 644 3.30 -15.14 7.53
N VAL A 645 3.38 -13.81 7.44
CA VAL A 645 4.39 -13.09 6.63
C VAL A 645 5.81 -13.35 7.18
N GLY A 646 5.99 -13.33 8.50
CA GLY A 646 7.27 -13.58 9.16
C GLY A 646 7.78 -15.00 8.96
N THR A 647 6.89 -16.00 8.95
CA THR A 647 7.25 -17.39 8.65
C THR A 647 7.72 -17.54 7.20
N ALA A 648 6.99 -16.96 6.24
CA ALA A 648 7.39 -16.96 4.83
C ALA A 648 8.73 -16.23 4.61
N PHE A 649 8.92 -15.06 5.23
CA PHE A 649 10.18 -14.32 5.14
C PHE A 649 11.36 -15.06 5.79
N HIS A 650 11.16 -15.72 6.94
CA HIS A 650 12.16 -16.58 7.55
C HIS A 650 12.53 -17.74 6.61
N SER A 651 11.54 -18.34 5.94
CA SER A 651 11.76 -19.37 4.92
C SER A 651 12.64 -18.83 3.79
N LEU A 652 12.25 -17.72 3.16
CA LEU A 652 12.99 -17.06 2.09
C LEU A 652 14.47 -16.81 2.45
N VAL A 653 14.74 -16.23 3.63
CA VAL A 653 16.12 -15.90 4.04
C VAL A 653 16.93 -17.11 4.50
N THR A 654 16.29 -18.15 5.07
CA THR A 654 17.01 -19.41 5.35
C THR A 654 17.40 -20.15 4.08
N GLN A 655 16.64 -20.03 2.99
CA GLN A 655 16.89 -20.71 1.71
C GLN A 655 17.94 -20.04 0.81
N GLN A 656 18.28 -18.76 1.03
CA GLN A 656 19.33 -18.06 0.28
C GLN A 656 20.70 -18.77 0.32
N ARG A 657 21.66 -18.33 -0.51
CA ARG A 657 23.06 -18.81 -0.49
C ARG A 657 24.04 -17.65 -0.37
N GLY A 658 25.20 -17.92 0.24
CA GLY A 658 26.25 -16.93 0.46
C GLY A 658 25.91 -15.84 1.49
N ASN A 659 26.69 -14.76 1.46
CA ASN A 659 26.72 -13.74 2.52
C ASN A 659 25.43 -12.90 2.63
N LEU A 660 24.53 -12.96 1.65
CA LEU A 660 23.25 -12.23 1.64
C LEU A 660 22.34 -12.58 2.84
N LYS A 661 22.52 -13.73 3.49
CA LYS A 661 21.79 -14.07 4.74
C LYS A 661 22.05 -13.09 5.88
N ILE A 662 23.23 -12.46 5.91
CA ILE A 662 23.69 -11.62 7.02
C ILE A 662 22.91 -10.29 7.05
N PRO A 663 22.77 -9.52 5.94
CA PRO A 663 21.93 -8.31 5.94
C PRO A 663 20.42 -8.59 5.83
N LEU A 664 19.99 -9.65 5.13
CA LEU A 664 18.55 -9.87 4.87
C LEU A 664 17.76 -10.22 6.15
N ARG A 665 18.36 -10.91 7.14
CA ARG A 665 17.69 -11.20 8.42
C ARG A 665 17.31 -9.94 9.21
N PRO A 666 18.26 -9.06 9.61
CA PRO A 666 17.92 -7.86 10.37
C PRO A 666 17.08 -6.86 9.55
N ALA A 667 17.33 -6.73 8.23
CA ALA A 667 16.51 -5.85 7.39
C ALA A 667 15.05 -6.30 7.32
N GLY A 668 14.80 -7.61 7.23
CA GLY A 668 13.44 -8.16 7.25
C GLY A 668 12.78 -8.14 8.62
N ALA A 669 13.53 -8.35 9.70
CA ALA A 669 13.01 -8.18 11.06
C ALA A 669 12.58 -6.72 11.29
N ALA A 670 13.41 -5.75 10.92
CA ALA A 670 13.07 -4.33 11.00
C ALA A 670 11.88 -3.94 10.10
N PHE A 671 11.80 -4.48 8.87
CA PHE A 671 10.63 -4.30 8.01
C PHE A 671 9.34 -4.85 8.65
N LEU A 672 9.41 -6.05 9.24
CA LEU A 672 8.27 -6.68 9.94
C LEU A 672 7.88 -5.95 11.22
N ASP A 673 8.83 -5.35 11.95
CA ASP A 673 8.59 -4.50 13.13
C ASP A 673 8.04 -3.11 12.75
N GLU A 674 8.42 -2.53 11.59
CA GLU A 674 7.86 -1.26 11.11
C GLU A 674 6.44 -1.43 10.52
N TRP A 675 6.16 -2.54 9.84
CA TRP A 675 4.85 -2.83 9.23
C TRP A 675 3.83 -3.48 10.16
N LEU A 676 4.23 -4.47 10.98
CA LEU A 676 3.32 -5.40 11.65
C LEU A 676 3.61 -5.49 13.16
N THR A 677 2.55 -5.68 13.96
CA THR A 677 2.53 -5.60 15.43
C THR A 677 3.73 -6.24 16.12
N TYR A 678 4.27 -5.64 17.16
CA TYR A 678 5.27 -6.36 17.93
C TYR A 678 4.69 -7.63 18.61
N SER A 679 5.15 -8.81 18.20
CA SER A 679 4.89 -10.07 18.91
C SER A 679 6.01 -10.35 19.88
N LYS A 680 5.71 -10.44 21.19
CA LYS A 680 6.69 -10.85 22.23
C LYS A 680 7.20 -12.28 22.00
N PRO A 681 8.46 -12.62 22.34
CA PRO A 681 8.99 -13.96 22.11
C PRO A 681 8.44 -14.94 23.14
N HIS A 682 8.20 -16.20 22.76
CA HIS A 682 7.84 -17.23 23.72
C HIS A 682 8.92 -17.50 24.78
N HIS A 683 10.21 -17.44 24.41
CA HIS A 683 11.35 -17.47 25.35
C HIS A 683 12.69 -17.16 24.66
N VAL A 684 13.66 -16.65 25.44
CA VAL A 684 15.04 -16.46 24.97
C VAL A 684 15.98 -17.39 25.73
N TRP A 685 16.76 -18.20 25.02
CA TRP A 685 17.89 -18.92 25.61
C TRP A 685 19.14 -18.04 25.56
N THR A 686 19.95 -18.03 26.62
CA THR A 686 21.18 -17.23 26.69
C THR A 686 22.41 -18.09 26.88
N LEU A 687 23.46 -17.82 26.08
CA LEU A 687 24.78 -18.42 26.19
C LEU A 687 25.79 -17.33 26.57
N SER A 688 26.07 -17.23 27.86
CA SER A 688 26.88 -16.17 28.46
C SER A 688 28.33 -16.57 28.67
N ALA A 689 29.25 -15.63 28.43
CA ALA A 689 30.66 -15.69 28.79
C ALA A 689 31.01 -14.41 29.57
N MET A 690 31.14 -14.51 30.89
CA MET A 690 31.37 -13.37 31.80
C MET A 690 32.64 -13.58 32.61
N ARG A 691 33.52 -12.57 32.69
CA ARG A 691 34.84 -12.71 33.35
C ARG A 691 34.77 -13.31 34.76
N GLN A 692 33.80 -12.90 35.57
CA GLN A 692 33.67 -13.29 36.98
C GLN A 692 32.70 -14.47 37.25
N ARG A 693 31.98 -14.94 36.22
CA ARG A 693 31.01 -16.06 36.34
C ARG A 693 31.32 -17.26 35.44
N GLY A 694 32.25 -17.11 34.50
CA GLY A 694 32.66 -18.15 33.56
C GLY A 694 31.68 -18.25 32.40
N VAL A 695 31.39 -19.49 32.00
CA VAL A 695 30.38 -19.80 30.98
C VAL A 695 29.05 -20.08 31.68
N GLY A 696 27.93 -19.61 31.11
CA GLY A 696 26.61 -19.91 31.67
C GLY A 696 25.52 -20.04 30.62
N VAL A 697 24.53 -20.88 30.92
CA VAL A 697 23.32 -21.08 30.15
C VAL A 697 22.14 -20.50 30.92
N GLY A 698 21.30 -19.71 30.28
CA GLY A 698 20.10 -19.15 30.89
C GLY A 698 18.87 -19.22 29.99
N VAL A 699 17.73 -18.88 30.58
CA VAL A 699 16.43 -18.74 29.91
C VAL A 699 15.71 -17.49 30.43
N GLU A 700 15.08 -16.76 29.52
CA GLU A 700 14.26 -15.57 29.80
C GLU A 700 12.82 -15.81 29.30
N LEU A 701 11.84 -15.41 30.11
CA LEU A 701 10.42 -15.48 29.84
C LEU A 701 9.82 -14.06 29.95
N PRO A 702 9.37 -13.43 28.86
CA PRO A 702 8.66 -12.16 28.93
C PRO A 702 7.25 -12.36 29.51
N PHE A 703 6.89 -11.55 30.51
CA PHE A 703 5.59 -11.61 31.16
C PHE A 703 4.74 -10.36 30.89
N LEU A 704 5.36 -9.22 30.61
CA LEU A 704 4.68 -7.98 30.22
C LEU A 704 5.42 -7.36 29.02
N ALA A 705 4.68 -6.87 28.04
CA ALA A 705 5.20 -6.06 26.94
C ALA A 705 4.24 -4.90 26.69
N SER A 706 4.78 -3.75 26.29
CA SER A 706 4.00 -2.56 25.92
C SER A 706 4.66 -1.85 24.75
N GLU A 707 3.93 -1.75 23.65
CA GLU A 707 4.20 -0.87 22.51
C GLU A 707 3.53 0.48 22.82
N GLN A 708 4.31 1.55 22.96
CA GLN A 708 3.75 2.91 22.98
C GLN A 708 3.87 3.51 21.58
N GLY A 709 2.81 4.20 21.15
CA GLY A 709 2.67 4.72 19.80
C GLY A 709 3.70 5.80 19.43
N ARG A 710 3.72 6.16 18.15
CA ARG A 710 4.74 7.00 17.49
C ARG A 710 4.69 8.49 17.88
N GLU A 711 4.81 8.81 19.16
CA GLU A 711 5.20 10.15 19.60
C GLU A 711 6.66 10.42 19.17
N ASP A 712 6.92 11.59 18.60
CA ASP A 712 8.25 12.11 18.21
C ASP A 712 9.19 11.12 17.47
N TYR A 713 8.62 10.29 16.59
CA TYR A 713 9.28 9.26 15.76
C TYR A 713 9.96 8.10 16.50
N THR A 714 10.19 8.22 17.81
CA THR A 714 10.82 7.18 18.61
C THR A 714 9.84 6.05 18.89
N TYR A 715 10.07 4.88 18.32
CA TYR A 715 9.33 3.66 18.67
C TYR A 715 9.78 3.17 20.05
N SER A 716 9.04 3.52 21.11
CA SER A 716 9.37 3.09 22.48
C SER A 716 8.63 1.82 22.87
N ARG A 717 9.21 0.67 22.51
CA ARG A 717 8.82 -0.64 23.02
C ARG A 717 9.49 -0.91 24.36
N ASN A 718 8.72 -1.43 25.32
CA ASN A 718 9.23 -1.93 26.60
C ASN A 718 8.77 -3.36 26.85
N GLU A 719 9.65 -4.21 27.37
CA GLU A 719 9.43 -5.65 27.54
C GLU A 719 10.06 -6.13 28.85
N TRP A 720 9.24 -6.61 29.79
CA TRP A 720 9.69 -7.13 31.08
C TRP A 720 9.86 -8.65 31.05
N ARG A 721 11.09 -9.10 31.34
CA ARG A 721 11.49 -10.50 31.32
C ARG A 721 11.86 -10.98 32.72
N PHE A 722 11.32 -12.13 33.10
CA PHE A 722 11.86 -12.91 34.21
C PHE A 722 12.90 -13.88 33.65
N GLY A 723 14.10 -13.92 34.24
CA GLY A 723 15.19 -14.75 33.75
C GLY A 723 15.87 -15.57 34.83
N ALA A 724 16.37 -16.73 34.42
CA ALA A 724 17.22 -17.61 35.23
C ALA A 724 18.50 -17.91 34.46
N VAL A 725 19.65 -17.97 35.16
CA VAL A 725 20.95 -18.31 34.56
C VAL A 725 21.76 -19.22 35.48
N LEU A 726 22.30 -20.30 34.92
CA LEU A 726 23.26 -21.20 35.55
C LEU A 726 24.65 -20.96 34.95
N SER A 727 25.59 -20.47 35.75
CA SER A 727 26.97 -20.20 35.31
C SER A 727 27.99 -21.03 36.10
N GLY A 728 29.11 -21.38 35.48
CA GLY A 728 30.20 -22.14 36.11
C GLY A 728 31.55 -21.91 35.45
N LEU A 729 32.61 -22.44 36.06
CA LEU A 729 34.01 -22.24 35.66
C LEU A 729 34.45 -20.76 35.68
N GLY A 730 33.82 -19.95 36.55
CA GLY A 730 34.15 -18.54 36.72
C GLY A 730 35.36 -18.32 37.63
N VAL A 731 36.14 -17.27 37.36
CA VAL A 731 37.27 -16.87 38.20
C VAL A 731 36.90 -15.69 39.08
N ARG A 732 37.22 -15.76 40.37
CA ARG A 732 37.06 -14.63 41.30
C ARG A 732 38.41 -14.05 41.69
N ASP A 733 38.83 -13.04 40.93
CA ASP A 733 39.96 -12.18 41.30
C ASP A 733 39.62 -11.46 42.63
N MET A 734 40.40 -11.72 43.69
CA MET A 734 40.27 -11.02 44.97
C MET A 734 41.35 -9.96 45.08
N ASP A 735 40.95 -8.70 44.86
CA ASP A 735 41.74 -7.47 45.03
C ASP A 735 43.00 -7.35 44.13
N GLN A 736 43.13 -6.23 43.42
CA GLN A 736 44.22 -5.96 42.46
C GLN A 736 45.58 -5.64 43.13
N LEU A 737 45.79 -6.08 44.37
CA LEU A 737 46.94 -5.75 45.21
C LEU A 737 47.45 -7.03 45.94
N VAL A 738 48.38 -7.71 45.27
CA VAL A 738 49.46 -8.60 45.77
C VAL A 738 49.30 -9.27 47.15
N PRO A 739 49.38 -10.61 47.26
CA PRO A 739 49.04 -11.65 46.28
C PRO A 739 47.88 -12.52 46.80
N ASN A 740 46.89 -12.84 45.94
CA ASN A 740 45.72 -13.64 46.33
C ASN A 740 45.52 -14.86 45.43
N ASP A 741 45.07 -15.96 46.03
CA ASP A 741 44.77 -17.20 45.32
C ASP A 741 43.55 -17.07 44.39
N THR A 742 43.73 -17.45 43.13
CA THR A 742 42.70 -17.47 42.09
C THR A 742 41.62 -18.51 42.39
N ARG A 743 40.48 -18.10 42.99
CA ARG A 743 39.39 -19.03 43.33
C ARG A 743 38.47 -19.32 42.16
N ILE A 744 38.18 -20.60 41.94
CA ILE A 744 37.24 -21.08 40.93
C ILE A 744 35.82 -21.15 41.53
N ARG A 745 34.86 -20.58 40.80
CA ARG A 745 33.41 -20.69 41.02
C ARG A 745 32.88 -21.87 40.21
N TRP A 746 32.50 -22.95 40.88
CA TRP A 746 32.02 -24.17 40.20
C TRP A 746 30.64 -24.00 39.60
N ALA A 747 29.71 -23.42 40.38
CA ALA A 747 28.33 -23.21 39.96
C ALA A 747 27.77 -21.91 40.57
N SER A 748 26.84 -21.27 39.85
CA SER A 748 26.08 -20.11 40.29
C SER A 748 24.70 -20.13 39.65
N LEU A 749 23.65 -19.97 40.46
CA LEU A 749 22.29 -19.75 39.99
C LEU A 749 21.91 -18.29 40.22
N GLY A 750 21.60 -17.58 39.14
CA GLY A 750 21.02 -16.23 39.16
C GLY A 750 19.54 -16.25 38.78
N LEU A 751 18.72 -15.48 39.47
CA LEU A 751 17.35 -15.14 39.10
C LEU A 751 17.24 -13.61 38.96
N TYR A 752 16.53 -13.12 37.95
CA TYR A 752 16.46 -11.69 37.68
C TYR A 752 15.16 -11.27 36.99
N ILE A 753 14.85 -9.98 37.11
CA ILE A 753 13.85 -9.29 36.31
C ILE A 753 14.57 -8.17 35.55
N ASP A 754 14.60 -8.28 34.23
CA ASP A 754 15.18 -7.29 33.32
C ASP A 754 14.05 -6.61 32.53
N CYS A 755 14.07 -5.27 32.47
CA CYS A 755 13.33 -4.50 31.47
C CYS A 755 14.24 -4.34 30.24
N VAL A 756 13.74 -4.75 29.08
CA VAL A 756 14.34 -4.55 27.76
C VAL A 756 13.57 -3.44 27.05
N SER A 757 14.27 -2.46 26.48
CA SER A 757 13.67 -1.34 25.75
C SER A 757 14.37 -1.15 24.41
N ASP A 758 13.59 -1.01 23.34
CA ASP A 758 14.14 -0.67 22.02
C ASP A 758 14.65 0.78 22.03
N MET A 759 15.78 1.04 21.35
CA MET A 759 16.38 2.37 21.27
C MET A 759 16.43 2.95 19.86
N ASP A 760 15.26 3.21 19.28
CA ASP A 760 15.08 4.11 18.14
C ASP A 760 15.33 5.60 18.49
N GLY A 761 15.88 5.88 19.69
CA GLY A 761 15.98 7.21 20.30
C GLY A 761 17.40 7.73 20.58
N PHE A 762 18.48 7.09 20.09
CA PHE A 762 19.82 7.68 20.16
C PHE A 762 20.04 8.68 19.02
N SER A 763 19.61 9.92 19.23
CA SER A 763 19.70 11.05 18.29
C SER A 763 21.15 11.50 18.02
N GLY A 764 21.83 10.83 17.08
CA GLY A 764 23.02 11.32 16.34
C GLY A 764 24.28 11.68 17.14
N ALA A 765 24.29 11.44 18.46
CA ALA A 765 25.28 12.03 19.37
C ALA A 765 26.58 11.20 19.55
N ILE A 766 26.68 10.01 18.93
CA ILE A 766 27.83 9.09 19.11
C ILE A 766 28.27 8.55 17.73
N PRO A 767 29.13 9.28 16.98
CA PRO A 767 29.41 9.03 15.56
C PRO A 767 30.14 7.72 15.19
N PHE A 768 30.36 6.79 16.13
CA PHE A 768 30.93 5.47 15.83
C PHE A 768 29.88 4.34 15.76
N LEU A 769 28.61 4.66 16.05
CA LEU A 769 27.49 3.71 16.09
C LEU A 769 26.56 3.80 14.86
N ASP A 770 26.82 4.71 13.92
CA ASP A 770 26.07 4.84 12.65
C ASP A 770 26.27 3.66 11.67
N LEU A 771 27.05 2.65 12.07
CA LEU A 771 27.12 1.33 11.44
C LEU A 771 26.12 0.40 12.15
N GLY A 772 24.84 0.45 11.73
CA GLY A 772 23.72 -0.24 12.38
C GLY A 772 23.96 -1.73 12.64
N PRO A 773 23.37 -2.26 13.73
CA PRO A 773 21.92 -2.49 13.70
C PRO A 773 21.17 -2.09 15.00
N TYR A 774 19.86 -2.37 15.01
CA TYR A 774 18.94 -2.37 16.16
C TYR A 774 19.63 -2.65 17.50
N ALA A 775 19.61 -1.67 18.40
CA ALA A 775 20.19 -1.76 19.73
C ALA A 775 19.07 -1.72 20.79
N ARG A 776 18.99 -2.74 21.65
CA ARG A 776 18.02 -2.77 22.76
C ARG A 776 18.73 -2.53 24.08
N TRP A 777 18.33 -1.49 24.82
CA TRP A 777 18.85 -1.26 26.16
C TRP A 777 18.24 -2.26 27.13
N ARG A 778 19.00 -2.66 28.15
CA ARG A 778 18.50 -3.55 29.19
C ARG A 778 18.90 -3.06 30.57
N ALA A 779 17.92 -2.95 31.46
CA ALA A 779 18.11 -2.57 32.85
C ALA A 779 17.26 -3.44 33.78
N GLY A 780 17.87 -4.00 34.83
CA GLY A 780 17.19 -4.98 35.67
C GLY A 780 17.78 -5.14 37.06
N LEU A 781 17.09 -5.95 37.86
CA LEU A 781 17.48 -6.33 39.22
C LEU A 781 17.48 -7.85 39.34
N GLY A 782 18.54 -8.39 39.93
CA GLY A 782 18.69 -9.82 40.16
C GLY A 782 19.17 -10.18 41.56
N VAL A 783 19.21 -11.47 41.80
CA VAL A 783 19.84 -12.13 42.95
C VAL A 783 20.65 -13.32 42.43
N SER A 784 21.82 -13.58 43.00
CA SER A 784 22.64 -14.74 42.59
C SER A 784 23.25 -15.47 43.77
N ALA A 785 23.03 -16.77 43.85
CA ALA A 785 23.76 -17.67 44.72
C ALA A 785 24.90 -18.36 43.93
N GLY A 786 26.00 -18.70 44.58
CA GLY A 786 27.08 -19.45 43.96
C GLY A 786 28.05 -20.09 44.94
N TYR A 787 28.73 -21.12 44.46
CA TYR A 787 29.65 -21.96 45.21
C TYR A 787 31.08 -21.77 44.72
N LEU A 788 31.96 -21.38 45.64
CA LEU A 788 33.39 -21.16 45.41
C LEU A 788 34.20 -22.25 46.11
N SER A 789 35.27 -22.71 45.47
CA SER A 789 36.20 -23.68 46.05
C SER A 789 37.35 -23.03 46.81
N HIS A 790 37.84 -23.75 47.83
CA HIS A 790 39.07 -23.47 48.59
C HIS A 790 39.16 -22.08 49.26
N PRO A 791 38.64 -21.93 50.50
CA PRO A 791 37.73 -22.85 51.18
C PRO A 791 36.35 -22.89 50.51
N ASN A 792 35.58 -23.93 50.80
CA ASN A 792 34.22 -24.07 50.30
C ASN A 792 33.34 -22.93 50.86
N GLU A 793 32.90 -22.02 49.98
CA GLU A 793 32.21 -20.78 50.34
C GLU A 793 30.92 -20.63 49.53
N TRP A 794 29.80 -20.47 50.23
CA TRP A 794 28.53 -20.04 49.66
C TRP A 794 28.49 -18.51 49.62
N ALA A 795 28.32 -17.97 48.41
CA ALA A 795 28.25 -16.55 48.12
C ALA A 795 26.83 -16.19 47.64
N LEU A 796 26.18 -15.21 48.27
CA LEU A 796 24.83 -14.75 47.94
C LEU A 796 24.82 -13.23 47.70
N THR A 797 24.50 -12.83 46.46
CA THR A 797 24.37 -11.43 46.03
C THR A 797 22.90 -11.01 46.07
N VAL A 798 22.58 -9.96 46.84
CA VAL A 798 21.23 -9.36 46.92
C VAL A 798 21.32 -7.88 47.27
N PRO A 799 20.78 -6.94 46.45
CA PRO A 799 20.44 -7.09 45.04
C PRO A 799 21.68 -7.02 44.14
N GLU A 800 21.50 -7.41 42.88
CA GLU A 800 22.41 -7.20 41.76
C GLU A 800 21.76 -6.24 40.77
N ALA A 801 22.41 -5.12 40.47
CA ALA A 801 22.00 -4.28 39.35
C ALA A 801 22.54 -4.88 38.04
N ARG A 802 21.66 -5.01 37.05
CA ARG A 802 21.96 -5.56 35.72
C ARG A 802 21.76 -4.46 34.70
N LEU A 803 22.76 -4.20 33.86
CA LEU A 803 22.72 -3.24 32.77
C LEU A 803 23.29 -3.90 31.51
N GLY A 804 22.86 -3.48 30.33
CA GLY A 804 23.44 -3.97 29.09
C GLY A 804 22.82 -3.40 27.83
N VAL A 805 23.39 -3.79 26.69
CA VAL A 805 22.91 -3.47 25.35
C VAL A 805 22.91 -4.75 24.53
N ASP A 806 21.75 -5.10 23.96
CA ASP A 806 21.63 -6.16 22.98
C ASP A 806 21.90 -5.56 21.58
N LEU A 807 22.93 -6.07 20.91
CA LEU A 807 23.41 -5.67 19.58
C LEU A 807 22.82 -6.64 18.55
N ALA A 808 21.67 -6.25 17.98
CA ALA A 808 20.72 -7.14 17.32
C ALA A 808 20.25 -8.31 18.23
N GLU A 809 19.42 -9.20 17.67
CA GLU A 809 18.72 -10.25 18.43
C GLU A 809 19.58 -11.45 18.83
N MET A 810 20.88 -11.41 18.55
CA MET A 810 21.79 -12.57 18.63
C MET A 810 22.97 -12.38 19.58
N VAL A 811 23.32 -11.14 19.95
CA VAL A 811 24.47 -10.82 20.82
C VAL A 811 24.09 -9.68 21.75
N GLY A 812 24.52 -9.74 23.01
CA GLY A 812 24.41 -8.65 23.96
C GLY A 812 25.64 -8.50 24.83
N VAL A 813 25.88 -7.29 25.32
CA VAL A 813 26.95 -6.99 26.29
C VAL A 813 26.29 -6.71 27.63
N ARG A 814 26.69 -7.44 28.68
CA ARG A 814 26.18 -7.28 30.04
C ARG A 814 27.22 -6.71 30.99
N LEU A 815 26.72 -5.83 31.85
CA LEU A 815 27.35 -5.35 33.05
C LEU A 815 26.51 -5.80 34.26
N THR A 816 27.12 -6.58 35.15
CA THR A 816 26.49 -7.08 36.38
C THR A 816 27.20 -6.49 37.60
N MET A 817 26.43 -5.87 38.48
CA MET A 817 26.95 -5.06 39.60
C MET A 817 26.31 -5.49 40.93
N PRO A 818 27.02 -6.29 41.76
CA PRO A 818 26.53 -6.69 43.07
C PRO A 818 26.50 -5.49 44.03
N VAL A 819 25.36 -5.22 44.66
CA VAL A 819 25.24 -4.11 45.63
C VAL A 819 25.72 -4.56 47.01
N TYR A 820 25.19 -5.68 47.50
CA TYR A 820 25.69 -6.37 48.70
C TYR A 820 26.01 -7.84 48.39
N LEU A 821 27.04 -8.32 49.07
CA LEU A 821 27.41 -9.74 49.08
C LEU A 821 27.39 -10.28 50.51
N PHE A 822 26.62 -11.34 50.71
CA PHE A 822 26.68 -12.20 51.89
C PHE A 822 27.55 -13.43 51.63
N LYS A 823 28.24 -13.90 52.66
CA LYS A 823 29.14 -15.07 52.61
C LYS A 823 28.82 -16.04 53.74
N LYS A 824 29.08 -17.33 53.49
CA LYS A 824 29.14 -18.39 54.50
C LYS A 824 30.19 -19.42 54.08
N THR A 825 31.26 -19.54 54.87
CA THR A 825 32.27 -20.59 54.69
C THR A 825 31.75 -21.89 55.31
N GLU A 826 32.18 -23.03 54.78
CA GLU A 826 31.93 -24.33 55.38
C GLU A 826 32.46 -24.37 56.83
N GLY A 827 31.63 -24.86 57.76
CA GLY A 827 31.85 -24.79 59.21
C GLY A 827 31.23 -23.58 59.92
N GLU A 828 30.94 -22.47 59.23
CA GLU A 828 30.40 -21.27 59.88
C GLU A 828 28.89 -21.36 60.15
N ARG A 829 28.47 -21.10 61.40
CA ARG A 829 27.04 -21.14 61.81
C ARG A 829 26.24 -19.88 61.46
N ARG A 830 26.88 -18.76 61.11
CA ARG A 830 26.20 -17.49 60.76
C ARG A 830 26.62 -17.02 59.37
N LEU A 831 25.67 -16.43 58.65
CA LEU A 831 25.94 -15.64 57.46
C LEU A 831 26.75 -14.40 57.89
N ILE A 832 27.91 -14.15 57.26
CA ILE A 832 28.70 -12.94 57.58
C ILE A 832 27.96 -11.72 57.02
N ARG A 833 27.89 -10.67 57.85
CA ARG A 833 27.14 -9.43 57.57
C ARG A 833 27.64 -8.79 56.27
N GLY A 834 26.73 -8.55 55.33
CA GLY A 834 27.09 -8.21 53.95
C GLY A 834 27.91 -6.94 53.83
N THR A 835 29.01 -6.99 53.07
CA THR A 835 29.80 -5.81 52.75
C THR A 835 29.20 -5.12 51.50
N PRO A 836 29.03 -3.79 51.51
CA PRO A 836 28.67 -3.05 50.29
C PRO A 836 29.83 -3.16 49.30
N LYS A 837 29.54 -3.66 48.09
CA LYS A 837 30.55 -4.17 47.14
C LYS A 837 30.65 -3.36 45.85
N TYR A 838 30.47 -2.04 45.97
CA TYR A 838 30.67 -1.08 44.88
C TYR A 838 31.99 -1.35 44.12
N PHE A 839 31.87 -1.57 42.81
CA PHE A 839 32.93 -1.79 41.81
C PHE A 839 33.84 -3.02 41.95
N LYS A 840 34.05 -3.60 43.15
CA LYS A 840 35.02 -4.70 43.33
C LYS A 840 34.64 -6.02 42.64
N GLU A 841 33.36 -6.29 42.40
CA GLU A 841 32.87 -7.53 41.77
C GLU A 841 32.00 -7.21 40.53
N LEU A 842 32.51 -6.29 39.71
CA LEU A 842 31.91 -5.86 38.44
C LEU A 842 32.10 -6.95 37.36
N GLY A 843 31.03 -7.67 37.05
CA GLY A 843 31.00 -8.71 36.03
C GLY A 843 30.65 -8.15 34.65
N LEU A 844 31.65 -7.90 33.81
CA LEU A 844 31.47 -7.67 32.37
C LEU A 844 31.43 -9.02 31.63
N GLY A 845 30.57 -9.15 30.63
CA GLY A 845 30.52 -10.32 29.75
C GLY A 845 29.73 -10.10 28.46
N ILE A 846 29.83 -11.09 27.58
CA ILE A 846 29.09 -11.18 26.32
C ILE A 846 28.05 -12.30 26.48
N GLU A 847 26.83 -12.07 26.02
CA GLU A 847 25.77 -13.07 25.92
C GLU A 847 25.41 -13.29 24.45
N PHE A 848 25.32 -14.53 24.03
CA PHE A 848 24.68 -14.90 22.77
C PHE A 848 23.22 -15.21 23.04
N LEU A 849 22.33 -14.59 22.26
CA LEU A 849 20.89 -14.65 22.43
C LEU A 849 20.30 -15.62 21.38
N LEU A 850 19.55 -16.61 21.86
CA LEU A 850 18.85 -17.61 21.05
C LEU A 850 17.35 -17.45 21.31
N THR A 851 16.80 -16.39 20.71
CA THR A 851 15.39 -16.02 20.81
C THR A 851 14.52 -17.01 20.03
N ARG A 852 13.54 -17.61 20.72
CA ARG A 852 12.37 -18.21 20.09
C ARG A 852 11.24 -17.21 20.18
N TRP A 853 10.91 -16.66 19.02
CA TRP A 853 9.63 -15.97 18.79
C TRP A 853 8.49 -16.96 19.03
#